data_AF-A0AA41ES12-F1
#
_entry.id   AF-A0AA41ES12-F1
#
_cell.length_a   1.000
_cell.length_b   1.000
_cell.length_c   1.000
_cell.angle_alpha   90.00
_cell.angle_beta   90.00
_cell.angle_gamma   90.00
#
_symmetry.space_group_name_H-M   'P 1'
#
loop_
_entity.id
_entity.type
_entity.pdbx_description
1 polymer ?
#
loop_
_entity_poly.entity_id
_entity_poly.type
_entity_poly.pdbx_seq_one_letter_code
_entity_poly.pdbx_strand_id
1 'polypeptide(L)'
;MKRIIEKIVVSSLLIGVVYTVNNSNAVMAKSIPNINVSNVDDNAPVSFINAPLNDAVLSNLKSQGIIENSADSFTTADLEKLSSLEISATGLKFDKHDINIINEYMTNVKSLTMNKCSFDSDFNIPQFMNSAPDFTNGLEKVSFTECGLTDDELTNKTGEEVSAENIQSLDLQGNKIHNLDFISGYNFPVLQDVNFSHNNVTTINSSAAQKTDNFKSVEKMDFSHNNLSSIDGVQGYDFPHLQSVNFGYNKIENVDIASQNTVTFLALTELDLNNNAISNLNGIGKFKFPELDSINFSSNQLTSFEQLRSYYTNFPKLSIFKGDDNSISDFSPMTSIKKLSTISSANDQIIKIKTDFIRPSDNDYHIFRVKNPIVPVTYDLEKEAMVDGTNDLVDYTCNGPSIKSTDVGSERPDSEHPVIYDVNTNEFLFYANRDTLTNAKVSFSMAYGAISGSVNFENSWQTPTPTPTPTPTPTPTPTPTPDKDVTYLKNYGSVKVGSAVYGTKHIYLYKDFIFSKNERLVSYAKKPRVNRPMFVVTKIVKNANGRVRFVVKDVNHQAKTAGKTGYITAQNDYVKPVYYQSKQAKITVINPNGVIAYKKANLTGKVKAYKQGTVLSVKRIVKHNLTTRYVLSNGQYITANRKLVQTGKQKMVKLVQVKQNIKLYRDVNLSKRAKNKQVIKKGTKLSIKKYDYSQTNVMTKSGTKRYLVKGGYITANSKYVKTIQTK
;
A
#
# COMPACT_ATOMS: atom_id res chain seq x y z
N MET A 1 12.11 -26.70 84.74
CA MET A 1 13.10 -25.59 84.72
C MET A 1 12.64 -24.65 83.62
N LYS A 2 12.31 -23.38 83.95
CA LYS A 2 11.49 -22.39 83.21
C LYS A 2 9.96 -22.65 83.29
N ARG A 3 9.05 -21.95 83.99
CA ARG A 3 8.95 -20.76 84.88
C ARG A 3 9.87 -19.57 84.58
N ILE A 4 9.25 -18.44 84.24
CA ILE A 4 9.85 -17.11 83.97
C ILE A 4 10.32 -17.07 82.51
N ILE A 5 9.61 -16.46 81.55
CA ILE A 5 9.20 -15.05 81.48
C ILE A 5 7.84 -14.94 80.76
N GLU A 6 6.78 -14.64 81.52
CA GLU A 6 5.58 -13.92 81.08
C GLU A 6 5.55 -12.61 81.88
N LYS A 7 5.13 -11.53 81.20
CA LYS A 7 4.70 -10.18 81.68
C LYS A 7 5.64 -9.00 81.35
N ILE A 8 4.96 -7.92 80.91
CA ILE A 8 5.36 -6.50 80.70
C ILE A 8 5.85 -6.23 79.26
N VAL A 9 5.17 -5.53 78.33
CA VAL A 9 4.07 -4.52 78.38
C VAL A 9 3.31 -4.49 77.04
N VAL A 10 1.98 -4.34 77.13
CA VAL A 10 1.07 -3.87 76.07
C VAL A 10 1.34 -2.39 75.81
N SER A 11 1.54 -1.97 74.56
CA SER A 11 0.90 -0.76 73.98
C SER A 11 1.37 -0.47 72.55
N SER A 12 0.36 -0.28 71.69
CA SER A 12 0.29 0.61 70.52
C SER A 12 1.01 0.27 69.19
N LEU A 13 0.14 -0.02 68.22
CA LEU A 13 0.06 0.54 66.86
C LEU A 13 1.08 0.13 65.77
N LEU A 14 0.45 -0.22 64.64
CA LEU A 14 0.78 0.09 63.25
C LEU A 14 1.80 -0.79 62.48
N ILE A 15 1.25 -1.30 61.36
CA ILE A 15 1.87 -1.54 60.05
C ILE A 15 2.77 -2.78 59.91
N GLY A 16 2.42 -3.62 58.93
CA GLY A 16 3.41 -4.29 58.08
C GLY A 16 3.45 -5.83 58.14
N VAL A 17 2.70 -6.46 57.22
CA VAL A 17 3.09 -7.52 56.27
C VAL A 17 4.19 -8.51 56.69
N VAL A 18 3.95 -9.84 56.55
CA VAL A 18 4.82 -10.82 55.84
C VAL A 18 4.03 -12.12 55.49
N TYR A 19 3.92 -12.40 54.18
CA TYR A 19 4.14 -13.67 53.42
C TYR A 19 4.09 -15.01 54.19
N THR A 20 3.62 -16.18 53.70
CA THR A 20 3.38 -16.79 52.38
C THR A 20 2.83 -18.20 52.65
N VAL A 21 2.07 -18.83 51.73
CA VAL A 21 2.35 -20.19 51.20
C VAL A 21 1.75 -20.34 49.78
N ASN A 22 2.60 -20.79 48.85
CA ASN A 22 2.31 -21.24 47.46
C ASN A 22 1.66 -22.64 47.43
N ASN A 23 0.70 -22.90 46.53
CA ASN A 23 0.85 -23.76 45.33
C ASN A 23 -0.50 -24.18 44.68
N SER A 24 -0.55 -24.00 43.36
CA SER A 24 -1.00 -24.93 42.30
C SER A 24 -2.42 -25.54 42.27
N ASN A 25 -3.01 -25.41 41.08
CA ASN A 25 -4.11 -26.18 40.46
C ASN A 25 -5.56 -25.78 40.76
N ALA A 26 -6.20 -25.23 39.72
CA ALA A 26 -7.65 -25.20 39.55
C ALA A 26 -8.23 -26.61 39.65
N VAL A 27 -9.26 -26.77 40.49
CA VAL A 27 -10.47 -27.61 40.31
C VAL A 27 -11.34 -27.46 41.58
N MET A 28 -12.60 -27.06 41.38
CA MET A 28 -13.74 -27.20 42.31
C MET A 28 -13.73 -26.35 43.60
N ALA A 29 -14.18 -25.08 43.50
CA ALA A 29 -14.75 -24.39 44.65
C ALA A 29 -16.22 -24.84 44.83
N LYS A 30 -16.41 -25.95 45.56
CA LYS A 30 -17.70 -26.28 46.19
C LYS A 30 -17.79 -25.52 47.51
N SER A 31 -18.76 -24.60 47.56
CA SER A 31 -19.46 -24.08 48.75
C SER A 31 -18.79 -24.28 50.11
N ILE A 32 -18.17 -23.23 50.64
CA ILE A 32 -18.05 -23.03 52.09
C ILE A 32 -19.23 -22.11 52.50
N PRO A 33 -20.09 -22.51 53.46
CA PRO A 33 -21.21 -21.67 53.88
C PRO A 33 -20.75 -20.58 54.86
N ASN A 34 -21.21 -19.35 54.60
CA ASN A 34 -21.42 -18.25 55.54
C ASN A 34 -20.40 -18.08 56.68
N ILE A 35 -19.34 -17.31 56.40
CA ILE A 35 -18.87 -16.32 57.36
C ILE A 35 -19.50 -15.00 56.92
N ASN A 36 -20.47 -14.53 57.69
CA ASN A 36 -21.06 -13.22 57.54
C ASN A 36 -20.00 -12.18 57.95
N VAL A 37 -19.22 -11.67 56.99
CA VAL A 37 -18.39 -10.47 57.16
C VAL A 37 -19.27 -9.26 56.86
N SER A 38 -20.39 -9.12 57.57
CA SER A 38 -21.14 -7.88 57.65
C SER A 38 -20.43 -6.99 58.67
N ASN A 39 -19.44 -6.23 58.21
CA ASN A 39 -18.94 -4.97 58.79
C ASN A 39 -17.61 -4.58 58.12
N VAL A 40 -17.58 -4.48 56.79
CA VAL A 40 -16.76 -3.41 56.19
C VAL A 40 -17.66 -2.18 56.34
N ASP A 41 -17.22 -1.19 57.12
CA ASP A 41 -17.95 0.06 57.19
C ASP A 41 -17.83 0.74 55.82
N ASP A 42 -18.92 0.75 55.04
CA ASP A 42 -18.97 1.38 53.72
C ASP A 42 -18.65 2.89 53.78
N ASN A 43 -18.58 3.48 54.98
CA ASN A 43 -18.16 4.87 55.20
C ASN A 43 -16.69 5.02 55.61
N ALA A 44 -15.92 3.92 55.71
CA ALA A 44 -14.50 4.00 56.01
C ALA A 44 -13.72 4.56 54.80
N PRO A 45 -12.75 5.47 55.02
CA PRO A 45 -11.89 5.97 53.95
C PRO A 45 -11.12 4.84 53.26
N VAL A 46 -11.14 4.84 51.94
CA VAL A 46 -10.33 3.96 51.07
C VAL A 46 -9.29 4.79 50.35
N SER A 47 -8.12 4.22 50.09
CA SER A 47 -7.07 4.85 49.31
C SER A 47 -6.37 3.86 48.39
N PHE A 48 -5.87 4.36 47.25
CA PHE A 48 -5.00 3.61 46.36
C PHE A 48 -3.54 3.74 46.79
N ILE A 49 -2.78 2.66 46.68
CA ILE A 49 -1.34 2.63 46.99
C ILE A 49 -0.58 3.54 46.03
N ASN A 50 -0.94 3.52 44.74
CA ASN A 50 -0.38 4.45 43.77
C ASN A 50 -0.97 5.86 43.98
N ALA A 51 -0.18 6.77 44.56
CA ALA A 51 -0.61 8.15 44.83
C ALA A 51 -1.16 8.87 43.58
N PRO A 52 -0.52 8.79 42.38
CA PRO A 52 -1.09 9.40 41.18
C PRO A 52 -2.49 8.87 40.80
N LEU A 53 -2.74 7.56 40.98
CA LEU A 53 -4.06 6.97 40.79
C LEU A 53 -5.05 7.47 41.85
N ASN A 54 -4.63 7.52 43.11
CA ASN A 54 -5.46 8.03 44.21
C ASN A 54 -5.94 9.47 43.96
N ASP A 55 -5.02 10.34 43.57
CA ASP A 55 -5.29 11.75 43.28
C ASP A 55 -6.22 11.90 42.07
N ALA A 56 -6.03 11.07 41.03
CA ALA A 56 -6.90 11.05 39.87
C ALA A 56 -8.33 10.63 40.26
N VAL A 57 -8.50 9.56 41.05
CA VAL A 57 -9.83 9.11 41.50
C VAL A 57 -10.51 10.18 42.35
N LEU A 58 -9.81 10.77 43.32
CA LEU A 58 -10.34 11.87 44.14
C LEU A 58 -10.80 13.04 43.27
N SER A 59 -10.01 13.41 42.26
CA SER A 59 -10.37 14.46 41.30
C SER A 59 -11.64 14.12 40.50
N ASN A 60 -11.79 12.87 40.06
CA ASN A 60 -12.97 12.41 39.31
C ASN A 60 -14.24 12.40 40.16
N LEU A 61 -14.15 11.98 41.42
CA LEU A 61 -15.29 12.00 42.35
C LEU A 61 -15.78 13.43 42.60
N LYS A 62 -14.86 14.38 42.75
CA LYS A 62 -15.18 15.81 42.88
C LYS A 62 -15.81 16.37 41.61
N SER A 63 -15.22 16.10 40.45
CA SER A 63 -15.72 16.63 39.18
C SER A 63 -17.10 16.09 38.81
N GLN A 64 -17.44 14.87 39.24
CA GLN A 64 -18.76 14.27 39.10
C GLN A 64 -19.75 14.65 40.21
N GLY A 65 -19.33 15.47 41.19
CA GLY A 65 -20.19 15.91 42.30
C GLY A 65 -20.60 14.79 43.26
N ILE A 66 -19.83 13.69 43.29
CA ILE A 66 -20.08 12.55 44.18
C ILE A 66 -19.67 12.89 45.61
N ILE A 67 -18.59 13.66 45.75
CA ILE A 67 -18.08 14.18 47.01
C ILE A 67 -17.87 15.70 46.93
N GLU A 68 -17.74 16.36 48.08
CA GLU A 68 -17.46 17.80 48.14
C GLU A 68 -16.07 18.15 47.61
N ASN A 69 -15.93 19.35 47.01
CA ASN A 69 -14.64 19.83 46.50
C ASN A 69 -13.54 19.94 47.58
N SER A 70 -13.95 20.18 48.84
CA SER A 70 -13.09 20.23 50.03
C SER A 70 -12.65 18.87 50.56
N ALA A 71 -13.28 17.77 50.13
CA ALA A 71 -12.95 16.43 50.63
C ALA A 71 -11.52 16.03 50.27
N ASP A 72 -10.80 15.38 51.18
CA ASP A 72 -9.44 14.88 51.00
C ASP A 72 -9.36 13.34 50.93
N SER A 73 -10.50 12.67 51.08
CA SER A 73 -10.66 11.22 51.10
C SER A 73 -12.02 10.82 50.49
N PHE A 74 -12.19 9.52 50.22
CA PHE A 74 -13.40 8.93 49.66
C PHE A 74 -13.63 7.52 50.21
N THR A 75 -14.84 7.00 50.04
CA THR A 75 -15.27 5.69 50.54
C THR A 75 -15.56 4.71 49.39
N THR A 76 -15.76 3.42 49.68
CA THR A 76 -16.21 2.44 48.65
C THR A 76 -17.55 2.83 48.05
N ALA A 77 -18.50 3.32 48.85
CA ALA A 77 -19.81 3.78 48.38
C ALA A 77 -19.73 5.01 47.44
N ASP A 78 -18.66 5.81 47.53
CA ASP A 78 -18.41 6.89 46.57
C ASP A 78 -17.87 6.35 45.25
N LEU A 79 -16.98 5.35 45.29
CA LEU A 79 -16.46 4.68 44.10
C LEU A 79 -17.56 4.01 43.28
N GLU A 80 -18.55 3.40 43.93
CA GLU A 80 -19.68 2.76 43.27
C GLU A 80 -20.57 3.74 42.48
N LYS A 81 -20.54 5.03 42.82
CA LYS A 81 -21.30 6.07 42.10
C LYS A 81 -20.56 6.59 40.87
N LEU A 82 -19.29 6.20 40.68
CA LEU A 82 -18.46 6.69 39.60
C LEU A 82 -18.92 6.12 38.25
N SER A 83 -19.15 7.01 37.28
CA SER A 83 -19.66 6.64 35.95
C SER A 83 -18.60 6.68 34.84
N SER A 84 -17.56 7.48 35.03
CA SER A 84 -16.38 7.57 34.17
C SER A 84 -15.12 7.78 35.01
N LEU A 85 -13.98 7.36 34.48
CA LEU A 85 -12.68 7.54 35.13
C LEU A 85 -11.69 8.12 34.12
N GLU A 86 -11.24 9.35 34.37
CA GLU A 86 -10.22 10.03 33.57
C GLU A 86 -8.92 10.19 34.34
N ILE A 87 -7.81 9.70 33.78
CA ILE A 87 -6.50 9.71 34.43
C ILE A 87 -5.48 10.37 33.50
N SER A 88 -4.88 11.47 33.96
CA SER A 88 -3.75 12.12 33.30
C SER A 88 -2.57 12.22 34.25
N ALA A 89 -1.83 11.13 34.39
CA ALA A 89 -0.75 11.00 35.36
C ALA A 89 0.42 10.14 34.85
N THR A 90 1.62 10.44 35.35
CA THR A 90 2.84 9.68 35.07
C THR A 90 3.20 8.77 36.24
N GLY A 91 3.83 7.63 35.94
CA GLY A 91 4.24 6.67 36.99
C GLY A 91 3.07 5.89 37.57
N LEU A 92 2.07 5.61 36.74
CA LEU A 92 0.93 4.79 37.12
C LEU A 92 1.38 3.35 37.32
N LYS A 93 0.98 2.81 38.47
CA LYS A 93 1.24 1.44 38.88
C LYS A 93 -0.05 0.88 39.45
N PHE A 94 -0.42 -0.32 39.01
CA PHE A 94 -1.64 -0.99 39.44
C PHE A 94 -1.23 -2.23 40.23
N ASP A 95 -0.99 -2.04 41.53
CA ASP A 95 -0.71 -3.16 42.41
C ASP A 95 -1.98 -3.99 42.64
N LYS A 96 -1.81 -5.24 43.10
CA LYS A 96 -2.94 -6.16 43.33
C LYS A 96 -4.03 -5.58 44.24
N HIS A 97 -3.65 -4.75 45.21
CA HIS A 97 -4.60 -4.06 46.08
C HIS A 97 -5.48 -3.06 45.30
N ASP A 98 -4.85 -2.20 44.51
CA ASP A 98 -5.53 -1.19 43.69
C ASP A 98 -6.46 -1.84 42.66
N ILE A 99 -5.99 -2.91 42.02
CA ILE A 99 -6.78 -3.71 41.05
C ILE A 99 -8.01 -4.31 41.72
N ASN A 100 -7.88 -4.86 42.93
CA ASN A 100 -9.02 -5.43 43.65
C ASN A 100 -10.08 -4.37 43.96
N ILE A 101 -9.67 -3.17 44.40
CA ILE A 101 -10.58 -2.05 44.67
C ILE A 101 -11.30 -1.63 43.37
N ILE A 102 -10.56 -1.46 42.27
CA ILE A 102 -11.14 -1.12 40.96
C ILE A 102 -12.17 -2.17 40.54
N ASN A 103 -11.81 -3.45 40.63
CA ASN A 103 -12.68 -4.53 40.17
C ASN A 103 -13.97 -4.65 40.99
N GLU A 104 -13.89 -4.47 42.30
CA GLU A 104 -15.03 -4.68 43.21
C GLU A 104 -15.96 -3.46 43.25
N TYR A 105 -15.42 -2.24 43.32
CA TYR A 105 -16.21 -1.04 43.65
C TYR A 105 -16.37 -0.05 42.49
N MET A 106 -15.70 -0.23 41.34
CA MET A 106 -15.85 0.68 40.19
C MET A 106 -16.62 0.05 39.01
N THR A 107 -17.45 -0.96 39.28
CA THR A 107 -18.17 -1.73 38.24
C THR A 107 -19.20 -0.92 37.44
N ASN A 108 -19.64 0.24 37.96
CA ASN A 108 -20.54 1.17 37.26
C ASN A 108 -19.83 2.09 36.26
N VAL A 109 -18.49 2.12 36.24
CA VAL A 109 -17.71 2.92 35.30
C VAL A 109 -17.90 2.40 33.88
N LYS A 110 -18.41 3.26 33.00
CA LYS A 110 -18.64 2.95 31.58
C LYS A 110 -17.53 3.45 30.66
N SER A 111 -16.74 4.41 31.11
CA SER A 111 -15.67 5.01 30.31
C SER A 111 -14.38 5.11 31.12
N LEU A 112 -13.31 4.52 30.60
CA LEU A 112 -11.95 4.69 31.10
C LEU A 112 -11.15 5.50 30.08
N THR A 113 -10.67 6.68 30.50
CA THR A 113 -9.80 7.53 29.69
C THR A 113 -8.47 7.72 30.40
N MET A 114 -7.38 7.36 29.73
CA MET A 114 -6.02 7.59 30.19
C MET A 114 -5.30 8.44 29.15
N ASN A 115 -4.91 9.66 29.51
CA ASN A 115 -4.33 10.62 28.58
C ASN A 115 -2.96 11.12 29.06
N LYS A 116 -1.99 11.25 28.16
CA LYS A 116 -0.62 11.73 28.47
C LYS A 116 -0.02 11.01 29.67
N CYS A 117 -0.23 9.70 29.70
CA CYS A 117 0.09 8.87 30.85
C CYS A 117 1.41 8.12 30.67
N SER A 118 1.97 7.60 31.75
CA SER A 118 3.06 6.64 31.67
C SER A 118 2.89 5.55 32.72
N PHE A 119 3.23 4.34 32.33
CA PHE A 119 3.14 3.17 33.18
C PHE A 119 4.54 2.75 33.65
N ASP A 120 4.60 1.96 34.72
CA ASP A 120 5.84 1.27 35.07
C ASP A 120 6.25 0.28 33.96
N SER A 121 7.50 -0.19 34.00
CA SER A 121 8.06 -1.06 32.96
C SER A 121 7.43 -2.45 32.87
N ASP A 122 6.73 -2.89 33.90
CA ASP A 122 6.11 -4.22 34.01
C ASP A 122 4.61 -4.17 33.66
N PHE A 123 4.04 -2.98 33.49
CA PHE A 123 2.63 -2.82 33.13
C PHE A 123 2.32 -3.38 31.73
N ASN A 124 1.23 -4.13 31.65
CA ASN A 124 0.70 -4.70 30.43
C ASN A 124 -0.83 -4.57 30.48
N ILE A 125 -1.41 -3.97 29.43
CA ILE A 125 -2.85 -3.69 29.39
C ILE A 125 -3.68 -4.98 29.50
N PRO A 126 -3.40 -6.04 28.72
CA PRO A 126 -4.08 -7.32 28.86
C PRO A 126 -4.05 -7.87 30.29
N GLN A 127 -2.92 -7.77 30.97
CA GLN A 127 -2.78 -8.26 32.35
C GLN A 127 -3.64 -7.47 33.33
N PHE A 128 -3.69 -6.14 33.22
CA PHE A 128 -4.56 -5.29 34.03
C PHE A 128 -6.03 -5.66 33.81
N MET A 129 -6.46 -5.72 32.54
CA MET A 129 -7.85 -6.02 32.18
C MET A 129 -8.29 -7.41 32.67
N ASN A 130 -7.45 -8.43 32.50
CA ASN A 130 -7.74 -9.78 33.00
C ASN A 130 -7.73 -9.89 34.53
N SER A 131 -7.01 -9.00 35.21
CA SER A 131 -6.96 -8.98 36.69
C SER A 131 -8.13 -8.18 37.30
N ALA A 132 -8.82 -7.37 36.50
CA ALA A 132 -10.05 -6.66 36.88
C ALA A 132 -11.19 -6.95 35.87
N PRO A 133 -11.70 -8.19 35.81
CA PRO A 133 -12.67 -8.61 34.80
C PRO A 133 -14.05 -7.96 34.93
N ASP A 134 -14.55 -7.70 36.14
CA ASP A 134 -15.87 -7.08 36.36
C ASP A 134 -15.85 -5.60 35.96
N PHE A 135 -14.77 -4.90 36.32
CA PHE A 135 -14.52 -3.54 35.84
C PHE A 135 -14.37 -3.52 34.32
N THR A 136 -13.53 -4.39 33.76
CA THR A 136 -13.27 -4.46 32.31
C THR A 136 -14.54 -4.73 31.51
N ASN A 137 -15.37 -5.68 31.95
CA ASN A 137 -16.64 -5.98 31.28
C ASN A 137 -17.71 -4.91 31.53
N GLY A 138 -17.57 -4.06 32.55
CA GLY A 138 -18.43 -2.89 32.75
C GLY A 138 -18.22 -1.77 31.72
N LEU A 139 -17.01 -1.71 31.13
CA LEU A 139 -16.59 -0.64 30.22
C LEU A 139 -17.25 -0.73 28.85
N GLU A 140 -17.70 0.42 28.37
CA GLU A 140 -18.21 0.64 27.01
C GLU A 140 -17.22 1.44 26.16
N LYS A 141 -16.41 2.30 26.78
CA LYS A 141 -15.40 3.13 26.11
C LYS A 141 -14.06 3.01 26.83
N VAL A 142 -13.01 2.77 26.06
CA VAL A 142 -11.64 2.69 26.56
C VAL A 142 -10.74 3.53 25.68
N SER A 143 -10.02 4.46 26.32
CA SER A 143 -9.13 5.40 25.66
C SER A 143 -7.78 5.42 26.36
N PHE A 144 -6.71 5.14 25.62
CA PHE A 144 -5.33 5.33 26.07
C PHE A 144 -4.61 6.23 25.06
N THR A 145 -4.59 7.53 25.29
CA THR A 145 -4.07 8.52 24.34
C THR A 145 -2.74 9.10 24.81
N GLU A 146 -1.79 9.24 23.89
CA GLU A 146 -0.48 9.85 24.19
C GLU A 146 0.29 9.20 25.36
N CYS A 147 0.03 7.91 25.65
CA CYS A 147 0.68 7.19 26.75
C CYS A 147 2.00 6.50 26.34
N GLY A 148 2.39 6.63 25.07
CA GLY A 148 3.62 6.06 24.53
C GLY A 148 3.58 4.53 24.39
N LEU A 149 2.39 3.93 24.38
CA LEU A 149 2.19 2.47 24.26
C LEU A 149 2.80 1.93 22.98
N THR A 150 3.48 0.79 23.05
CA THR A 150 4.00 0.07 21.90
C THR A 150 3.21 -1.23 21.68
N ASP A 151 3.58 -2.00 20.65
CA ASP A 151 3.00 -3.31 20.41
C ASP A 151 3.16 -4.25 21.62
N ASP A 152 4.23 -4.11 22.41
CA ASP A 152 4.57 -5.01 23.53
C ASP A 152 3.68 -4.82 24.77
N GLU A 153 3.25 -3.60 25.07
CA GLU A 153 2.34 -3.30 26.18
C GLU A 153 0.89 -3.71 25.87
N LEU A 154 0.51 -3.72 24.58
CA LEU A 154 -0.81 -4.12 24.10
C LEU A 154 -0.92 -5.62 23.83
N THR A 155 0.20 -6.28 23.52
CA THR A 155 0.20 -7.71 23.19
C THR A 155 -0.05 -8.55 24.43
N ASN A 156 -1.04 -9.44 24.32
CA ASN A 156 -1.33 -10.42 25.33
C ASN A 156 -0.25 -11.52 25.36
N LYS A 157 0.53 -11.55 26.45
CA LYS A 157 1.65 -12.48 26.63
C LYS A 157 1.26 -13.76 27.38
N THR A 158 0.10 -13.80 28.04
CA THR A 158 -0.34 -14.96 28.84
C THR A 158 -0.98 -16.04 27.96
N GLY A 159 -1.53 -15.65 26.81
CA GLY A 159 -2.25 -16.53 25.89
C GLY A 159 -3.72 -16.74 26.25
N GLU A 160 -4.19 -16.17 27.36
CA GLU A 160 -5.60 -16.14 27.75
C GLU A 160 -6.26 -14.88 27.20
N GLU A 161 -7.17 -15.03 26.24
CA GLU A 161 -7.89 -13.93 25.60
C GLU A 161 -8.55 -12.99 26.63
N VAL A 162 -8.40 -11.68 26.42
CA VAL A 162 -9.07 -10.66 27.25
C VAL A 162 -10.52 -10.56 26.79
N SER A 163 -11.46 -10.95 27.66
CA SER A 163 -12.88 -10.72 27.39
C SER A 163 -13.24 -9.27 27.71
N ALA A 164 -13.75 -8.54 26.73
CA ALA A 164 -14.17 -7.15 26.86
C ALA A 164 -15.51 -6.95 26.13
N GLU A 165 -16.55 -7.59 26.68
CA GLU A 165 -17.79 -7.88 25.97
C GLU A 165 -18.63 -6.64 25.62
N ASN A 166 -18.47 -5.55 26.37
CA ASN A 166 -19.28 -4.35 26.22
C ASN A 166 -18.55 -3.17 25.57
N ILE A 167 -17.25 -3.30 25.25
CA ILE A 167 -16.47 -2.22 24.66
C ILE A 167 -16.97 -1.94 23.24
N GLN A 168 -17.50 -0.73 23.05
CA GLN A 168 -17.98 -0.18 21.79
C GLN A 168 -16.97 0.79 21.17
N SER A 169 -16.14 1.46 21.98
CA SER A 169 -15.14 2.43 21.50
C SER A 169 -13.76 2.13 22.05
N LEU A 170 -12.77 1.99 21.16
CA LEU A 170 -11.36 1.82 21.50
C LEU A 170 -10.52 2.95 20.87
N ASP A 171 -10.00 3.83 21.71
CA ASP A 171 -9.10 4.91 21.28
C ASP A 171 -7.67 4.63 21.77
N LEU A 172 -6.74 4.46 20.83
CA LEU A 172 -5.30 4.32 21.08
C LEU A 172 -4.50 5.38 20.33
N GLN A 173 -5.07 6.57 20.09
CA GLN A 173 -4.43 7.66 19.39
C GLN A 173 -3.12 8.09 20.06
N GLY A 174 -2.14 8.51 19.24
CA GLY A 174 -0.94 9.19 19.74
C GLY A 174 0.05 8.26 20.45
N ASN A 175 0.02 6.97 20.12
CA ASN A 175 0.92 5.97 20.68
C ASN A 175 2.01 5.56 19.66
N LYS A 176 2.69 4.45 19.89
CA LYS A 176 3.81 3.94 19.09
C LYS A 176 3.51 2.56 18.51
N ILE A 177 2.24 2.31 18.16
CA ILE A 177 1.77 1.05 17.59
C ILE A 177 2.28 0.91 16.16
N HIS A 178 2.83 -0.24 15.78
CA HIS A 178 3.37 -0.48 14.43
C HIS A 178 2.51 -1.41 13.58
N ASN A 179 1.69 -2.25 14.22
CA ASN A 179 0.85 -3.24 13.56
C ASN A 179 -0.39 -3.60 14.42
N LEU A 180 -1.31 -4.37 13.85
CA LEU A 180 -2.60 -4.72 14.48
C LEU A 180 -2.62 -6.13 15.11
N ASP A 181 -1.48 -6.80 15.28
CA ASP A 181 -1.46 -8.18 15.77
C ASP A 181 -2.00 -8.30 17.20
N PHE A 182 -1.83 -7.26 18.03
CA PHE A 182 -2.30 -7.23 19.43
C PHE A 182 -3.80 -7.50 19.55
N ILE A 183 -4.60 -7.10 18.55
CA ILE A 183 -6.06 -7.22 18.61
C ILE A 183 -6.53 -8.66 18.68
N SER A 184 -5.70 -9.62 18.28
CA SER A 184 -5.99 -11.06 18.38
C SER A 184 -5.96 -11.61 19.80
N GLY A 185 -5.47 -10.83 20.76
CA GLY A 185 -5.48 -11.19 22.18
C GLY A 185 -6.71 -10.72 22.95
N TYR A 186 -7.68 -10.10 22.28
CA TYR A 186 -8.89 -9.52 22.85
C TYR A 186 -10.13 -10.02 22.12
N ASN A 187 -11.26 -10.03 22.82
CA ASN A 187 -12.58 -10.27 22.25
C ASN A 187 -13.46 -9.02 22.41
N PHE A 188 -13.73 -8.34 21.30
CA PHE A 188 -14.55 -7.13 21.24
C PHE A 188 -15.79 -7.36 20.35
N PRO A 189 -16.83 -8.06 20.84
CA PRO A 189 -17.96 -8.48 20.00
C PRO A 189 -18.83 -7.30 19.50
N VAL A 190 -18.81 -6.17 20.20
CA VAL A 190 -19.66 -4.99 19.93
C VAL A 190 -18.86 -3.73 19.58
N LEU A 191 -17.59 -3.87 19.16
CA LEU A 191 -16.73 -2.75 18.82
C LEU A 191 -17.26 -1.99 17.61
N GLN A 192 -17.53 -0.70 17.76
CA GLN A 192 -18.10 0.19 16.75
C GLN A 192 -17.08 1.24 16.29
N ASP A 193 -16.36 1.86 17.22
CA ASP A 193 -15.43 2.95 16.94
C ASP A 193 -14.00 2.55 17.29
N VAL A 194 -13.06 2.68 16.34
CA VAL A 194 -11.63 2.50 16.59
C VAL A 194 -10.81 3.68 16.10
N ASN A 195 -9.98 4.22 16.99
CA ASN A 195 -9.06 5.31 16.67
C ASN A 195 -7.61 4.86 16.90
N PHE A 196 -6.89 4.64 15.80
CA PHE A 196 -5.46 4.32 15.79
C PHE A 196 -4.65 5.44 15.13
N SER A 197 -5.18 6.66 15.09
CA SER A 197 -4.50 7.81 14.49
C SER A 197 -3.22 8.18 15.25
N HIS A 198 -2.32 8.93 14.61
CA HIS A 198 -1.06 9.38 15.22
C HIS A 198 -0.21 8.26 15.82
N ASN A 199 -0.08 7.15 15.10
CA ASN A 199 0.72 6.00 15.48
C ASN A 199 1.81 5.72 14.41
N ASN A 200 2.48 4.57 14.51
CA ASN A 200 3.52 4.13 13.58
C ASN A 200 3.08 2.98 12.67
N VAL A 201 1.77 2.80 12.45
CA VAL A 201 1.23 1.66 11.70
C VAL A 201 1.72 1.69 10.26
N THR A 202 2.37 0.61 9.83
CA THR A 202 2.95 0.51 8.46
C THR A 202 2.13 -0.34 7.51
N THR A 203 1.28 -1.21 8.06
CA THR A 203 0.35 -2.06 7.30
C THR A 203 -0.85 -2.42 8.15
N ILE A 204 -2.00 -2.46 7.51
CA ILE A 204 -3.22 -3.05 8.06
C ILE A 204 -3.35 -4.54 7.73
N ASN A 205 -2.39 -5.16 7.04
CA ASN A 205 -2.45 -6.58 6.69
C ASN A 205 -1.91 -7.45 7.82
N SER A 206 -2.70 -7.62 8.89
CA SER A 206 -2.38 -8.51 10.01
C SER A 206 -3.10 -9.84 9.86
N SER A 207 -2.35 -10.93 9.65
CA SER A 207 -2.91 -12.28 9.61
C SER A 207 -3.46 -12.77 10.96
N ALA A 208 -3.09 -12.11 12.05
CA ALA A 208 -3.63 -12.39 13.38
C ALA A 208 -5.00 -11.72 13.53
N ALA A 209 -5.07 -10.41 13.26
CA ALA A 209 -6.30 -9.62 13.30
C ALA A 209 -7.38 -10.15 12.34
N GLN A 210 -7.01 -10.56 11.12
CA GLN A 210 -7.93 -11.11 10.10
C GLN A 210 -8.61 -12.42 10.51
N LYS A 211 -8.20 -13.07 11.60
CA LYS A 211 -8.84 -14.29 12.11
C LYS A 211 -9.88 -14.01 13.19
N THR A 212 -9.96 -12.78 13.66
CA THR A 212 -10.87 -12.36 14.72
C THR A 212 -12.17 -11.84 14.12
N ASP A 213 -13.22 -11.83 14.95
CA ASP A 213 -14.51 -11.21 14.62
C ASP A 213 -14.61 -9.76 15.14
N ASN A 214 -13.55 -9.24 15.77
CA ASN A 214 -13.52 -7.93 16.45
C ASN A 214 -13.84 -6.73 15.54
N PHE A 215 -13.70 -6.89 14.22
CA PHE A 215 -13.98 -5.83 13.26
C PHE A 215 -15.37 -5.93 12.61
N LYS A 216 -16.16 -6.96 12.92
CA LYS A 216 -17.46 -7.18 12.27
C LYS A 216 -18.49 -6.11 12.61
N SER A 217 -18.45 -5.59 13.84
CA SER A 217 -19.39 -4.57 14.33
C SER A 217 -18.90 -3.13 14.08
N VAL A 218 -17.68 -2.97 13.53
CA VAL A 218 -17.03 -1.65 13.43
C VAL A 218 -17.72 -0.78 12.38
N GLU A 219 -18.08 0.42 12.81
CA GLU A 219 -18.75 1.46 12.02
C GLU A 219 -17.77 2.57 11.61
N LYS A 220 -16.77 2.90 12.45
CA LYS A 220 -15.79 3.95 12.16
C LYS A 220 -14.37 3.52 12.47
N MET A 221 -13.45 3.84 11.56
CA MET A 221 -12.03 3.57 11.72
C MET A 221 -11.18 4.80 11.38
N ASP A 222 -10.35 5.25 12.32
CA ASP A 222 -9.34 6.28 12.06
C ASP A 222 -7.91 5.69 12.09
N PHE A 223 -7.24 5.74 10.95
CA PHE A 223 -5.83 5.35 10.75
C PHE A 223 -4.99 6.54 10.27
N SER A 224 -5.48 7.77 10.42
CA SER A 224 -4.78 8.96 9.94
C SER A 224 -3.46 9.18 10.68
N HIS A 225 -2.55 9.96 10.09
CA HIS A 225 -1.24 10.27 10.71
C HIS A 225 -0.43 9.02 11.09
N ASN A 226 -0.34 8.06 10.16
CA ASN A 226 0.43 6.83 10.31
C ASN A 226 1.48 6.69 9.20
N ASN A 227 2.06 5.50 9.04
CA ASN A 227 3.10 5.19 8.06
C ASN A 227 2.63 4.20 6.98
N LEU A 228 1.32 4.12 6.70
CA LEU A 228 0.76 3.20 5.71
C LEU A 228 1.27 3.55 4.32
N SER A 229 1.73 2.54 3.57
CA SER A 229 2.16 2.70 2.17
C SER A 229 1.17 2.14 1.14
N SER A 230 0.16 1.42 1.63
CA SER A 230 -0.90 0.80 0.84
C SER A 230 -2.06 0.44 1.76
N ILE A 231 -3.27 0.39 1.18
CA ILE A 231 -4.47 -0.20 1.79
C ILE A 231 -4.63 -1.69 1.48
N ASP A 232 -3.63 -2.33 0.86
CA ASP A 232 -3.63 -3.80 0.66
C ASP A 232 -3.71 -4.51 2.02
N GLY A 233 -4.67 -5.41 2.17
CA GLY A 233 -4.97 -6.08 3.43
C GLY A 233 -6.39 -5.88 3.90
N VAL A 234 -7.07 -4.79 3.50
CA VAL A 234 -8.51 -4.58 3.80
C VAL A 234 -9.36 -5.75 3.35
N GLN A 235 -9.00 -6.41 2.24
CA GLN A 235 -9.73 -7.57 1.71
C GLN A 235 -9.68 -8.82 2.60
N GLY A 236 -8.83 -8.81 3.63
CA GLY A 236 -8.71 -9.90 4.60
C GLY A 236 -9.67 -9.77 5.79
N TYR A 237 -10.38 -8.64 5.89
CA TYR A 237 -11.31 -8.35 6.96
C TYR A 237 -12.75 -8.36 6.44
N ASP A 238 -13.69 -8.57 7.35
CA ASP A 238 -15.12 -8.44 7.11
C ASP A 238 -15.62 -7.19 7.83
N PHE A 239 -16.23 -6.27 7.07
CA PHE A 239 -16.65 -4.95 7.54
C PHE A 239 -18.10 -4.67 7.12
N PRO A 240 -19.09 -5.44 7.61
CA PRO A 240 -20.47 -5.35 7.13
C PRO A 240 -21.16 -4.04 7.54
N HIS A 241 -20.72 -3.40 8.64
CA HIS A 241 -21.33 -2.20 9.21
C HIS A 241 -20.48 -0.93 9.08
N LEU A 242 -19.32 -1.02 8.43
CA LEU A 242 -18.37 0.08 8.33
C LEU A 242 -18.93 1.22 7.49
N GLN A 243 -19.04 2.41 8.09
CA GLN A 243 -19.60 3.64 7.54
C GLN A 243 -18.52 4.66 7.18
N SER A 244 -17.51 4.85 8.03
CA SER A 244 -16.46 5.85 7.80
C SER A 244 -15.05 5.29 8.02
N VAL A 245 -14.13 5.61 7.10
CA VAL A 245 -12.71 5.27 7.24
C VAL A 245 -11.82 6.44 6.87
N ASN A 246 -10.91 6.79 7.78
CA ASN A 246 -9.90 7.81 7.58
C ASN A 246 -8.50 7.19 7.43
N PHE A 247 -7.91 7.31 6.25
CA PHE A 247 -6.51 6.96 5.94
C PHE A 247 -5.65 8.19 5.64
N GLY A 248 -6.10 9.38 6.02
CA GLY A 248 -5.42 10.65 5.77
C GLY A 248 -3.99 10.71 6.33
N TYR A 249 -3.16 11.60 5.80
CA TYR A 249 -1.81 11.85 6.35
C TYR A 249 -0.96 10.58 6.52
N ASN A 250 -0.89 9.77 5.47
CA ASN A 250 -0.10 8.54 5.41
C ASN A 250 0.93 8.62 4.26
N LYS A 251 1.47 7.48 3.83
CA LYS A 251 2.45 7.37 2.73
C LYS A 251 1.90 6.50 1.59
N ILE A 252 0.58 6.46 1.41
CA ILE A 252 -0.09 5.55 0.48
C ILE A 252 0.24 5.98 -0.95
N GLU A 253 1.01 5.15 -1.65
CA GLU A 253 1.27 5.29 -3.09
C GLU A 253 0.38 4.35 -3.91
N ASN A 254 -0.07 3.25 -3.29
CA ASN A 254 -0.76 2.16 -3.96
C ASN A 254 -2.09 1.80 -3.30
N VAL A 255 -3.18 2.07 -4.01
CA VAL A 255 -4.54 1.65 -3.68
C VAL A 255 -4.98 0.36 -4.39
N ASP A 256 -4.11 -0.27 -5.18
CA ASP A 256 -4.40 -1.59 -5.77
C ASP A 256 -4.34 -2.70 -4.73
N ILE A 257 -5.40 -3.51 -4.69
CA ILE A 257 -5.43 -4.79 -3.98
C ILE A 257 -5.00 -5.95 -4.88
N ALA A 258 -4.39 -6.98 -4.28
CA ALA A 258 -3.94 -8.19 -4.98
C ALA A 258 -5.09 -9.13 -5.39
N SER A 259 -6.30 -8.90 -4.87
CA SER A 259 -7.50 -9.73 -5.13
C SER A 259 -7.91 -9.69 -6.60
N GLN A 260 -8.38 -10.82 -7.12
CA GLN A 260 -9.05 -10.90 -8.42
C GLN A 260 -10.57 -10.71 -8.32
N ASN A 261 -11.11 -10.72 -7.09
CA ASN A 261 -12.51 -10.53 -6.82
C ASN A 261 -12.75 -9.10 -6.38
N THR A 262 -13.87 -8.53 -6.83
CA THR A 262 -14.40 -7.27 -6.31
C THR A 262 -14.71 -7.42 -4.83
N VAL A 263 -14.20 -6.51 -4.00
CA VAL A 263 -14.52 -6.42 -2.57
C VAL A 263 -15.63 -5.39 -2.41
N THR A 264 -16.65 -5.69 -1.61
CA THR A 264 -17.79 -4.78 -1.41
C THR A 264 -17.80 -4.29 0.03
N PHE A 265 -17.84 -2.98 0.22
CA PHE A 265 -18.14 -2.36 1.51
C PHE A 265 -19.59 -1.92 1.50
N LEU A 266 -20.45 -2.66 2.21
CA LEU A 266 -21.91 -2.54 2.05
C LEU A 266 -22.48 -1.25 2.63
N ALA A 267 -21.88 -0.72 3.70
CA ALA A 267 -22.39 0.42 4.46
C ALA A 267 -21.50 1.68 4.38
N LEU A 268 -20.37 1.63 3.67
CA LEU A 268 -19.38 2.71 3.71
C LEU A 268 -19.92 3.96 3.01
N THR A 269 -20.06 5.05 3.75
CA THR A 269 -20.54 6.36 3.31
C THR A 269 -19.39 7.36 3.11
N GLU A 270 -18.28 7.22 3.82
CA GLU A 270 -17.16 8.16 3.80
C GLU A 270 -15.80 7.44 3.71
N LEU A 271 -14.95 7.90 2.79
CA LEU A 271 -13.58 7.43 2.64
C LEU A 271 -12.61 8.61 2.50
N ASP A 272 -11.75 8.82 3.50
CA ASP A 272 -10.69 9.82 3.45
C ASP A 272 -9.33 9.19 3.13
N LEU A 273 -8.69 9.68 2.06
CA LEU A 273 -7.37 9.30 1.56
C LEU A 273 -6.49 10.54 1.33
N ASN A 274 -6.80 11.67 1.96
CA ASN A 274 -6.08 12.92 1.77
C ASN A 274 -4.62 12.84 2.25
N ASN A 275 -3.79 13.78 1.84
CA ASN A 275 -2.40 13.90 2.33
C ASN A 275 -1.61 12.59 2.21
N ASN A 276 -1.58 12.03 1.00
CA ASN A 276 -0.90 10.78 0.67
C ASN A 276 -0.05 10.97 -0.60
N ALA A 277 0.40 9.88 -1.23
CA ALA A 277 1.23 9.91 -2.45
C ALA A 277 0.54 9.17 -3.62
N ILE A 278 -0.79 9.19 -3.66
CA ILE A 278 -1.58 8.44 -4.64
C ILE A 278 -1.49 9.15 -5.99
N SER A 279 -1.05 8.42 -7.01
CA SER A 279 -0.98 8.91 -8.41
C SER A 279 -1.86 8.09 -9.37
N ASN A 280 -2.54 7.06 -8.87
CA ASN A 280 -3.32 6.13 -9.68
C ASN A 280 -4.50 5.56 -8.90
N LEU A 281 -5.71 5.69 -9.45
CA LEU A 281 -6.97 5.28 -8.81
C LEU A 281 -7.56 3.96 -9.34
N ASN A 282 -6.86 3.22 -10.21
CA ASN A 282 -7.38 1.95 -10.76
C ASN A 282 -7.73 0.93 -9.66
N GLY A 283 -7.03 0.97 -8.54
CA GLY A 283 -7.28 0.08 -7.40
C GLY A 283 -8.62 0.34 -6.73
N ILE A 284 -9.00 1.62 -6.60
CA ILE A 284 -10.28 2.03 -6.02
C ILE A 284 -11.46 1.48 -6.83
N GLY A 285 -11.33 1.44 -8.16
CA GLY A 285 -12.33 0.85 -9.06
C GLY A 285 -12.58 -0.65 -8.87
N LYS A 286 -11.72 -1.38 -8.13
CA LYS A 286 -11.92 -2.81 -7.82
C LYS A 286 -12.79 -3.05 -6.59
N PHE A 287 -13.14 -2.00 -5.88
CA PHE A 287 -14.07 -2.06 -4.77
C PHE A 287 -15.47 -1.63 -5.25
N LYS A 288 -16.49 -2.12 -4.55
CA LYS A 288 -17.87 -1.67 -4.70
C LYS A 288 -18.29 -1.01 -3.40
N PHE A 289 -18.82 0.21 -3.51
CA PHE A 289 -19.30 0.98 -2.38
C PHE A 289 -20.73 1.46 -2.69
N PRO A 290 -21.75 0.63 -2.44
CA PRO A 290 -23.14 0.94 -2.79
C PRO A 290 -23.67 2.20 -2.10
N GLU A 291 -23.11 2.53 -0.93
CA GLU A 291 -23.57 3.60 -0.04
C GLU A 291 -22.60 4.79 0.03
N LEU A 292 -21.47 4.77 -0.70
CA LEU A 292 -20.46 5.82 -0.59
C LEU A 292 -21.01 7.14 -1.10
N ASP A 293 -21.00 8.13 -0.22
CA ASP A 293 -21.48 9.49 -0.47
C ASP A 293 -20.31 10.46 -0.63
N SER A 294 -19.24 10.29 0.16
CA SER A 294 -18.08 11.18 0.19
C SER A 294 -16.76 10.45 -0.02
N ILE A 295 -15.92 10.99 -0.92
CA ILE A 295 -14.54 10.55 -1.09
C ILE A 295 -13.56 11.72 -1.13
N ASN A 296 -12.47 11.61 -0.37
CA ASN A 296 -11.46 12.64 -0.27
C ASN A 296 -10.07 12.16 -0.74
N PHE A 297 -9.57 12.76 -1.81
CA PHE A 297 -8.23 12.55 -2.37
C PHE A 297 -7.38 13.82 -2.36
N SER A 298 -7.75 14.84 -1.60
CA SER A 298 -7.00 16.10 -1.58
C SER A 298 -5.54 15.90 -1.14
N SER A 299 -4.62 16.74 -1.60
CA SER A 299 -3.19 16.66 -1.30
C SER A 299 -2.58 15.29 -1.67
N ASN A 300 -2.68 14.94 -2.95
CA ASN A 300 -2.11 13.72 -3.53
C ASN A 300 -1.33 14.04 -4.83
N GLN A 301 -1.06 13.05 -5.67
CA GLN A 301 -0.29 13.19 -6.91
C GLN A 301 -1.12 12.81 -8.15
N LEU A 302 -2.43 13.09 -8.11
CA LEU A 302 -3.35 12.76 -9.19
C LEU A 302 -3.22 13.75 -10.34
N THR A 303 -3.35 13.24 -11.56
CA THR A 303 -3.33 14.07 -12.78
C THR A 303 -4.62 13.98 -13.61
N SER A 304 -5.49 13.02 -13.31
CA SER A 304 -6.75 12.78 -14.03
C SER A 304 -7.58 11.73 -13.28
N PHE A 305 -8.91 11.81 -13.42
CA PHE A 305 -9.85 10.80 -12.93
C PHE A 305 -10.23 9.74 -13.96
N GLU A 306 -9.60 9.71 -15.14
CA GLU A 306 -9.98 8.83 -16.24
C GLU A 306 -9.98 7.34 -15.83
N GLN A 307 -9.14 7.00 -14.86
CA GLN A 307 -9.06 5.65 -14.28
C GLN A 307 -10.34 5.20 -13.58
N LEU A 308 -11.19 6.14 -13.12
CA LEU A 308 -12.47 5.86 -12.48
C LEU A 308 -13.63 5.77 -13.48
N ARG A 309 -13.45 6.23 -14.73
CA ARG A 309 -14.53 6.35 -15.73
C ARG A 309 -15.33 5.07 -15.95
N SER A 310 -14.66 3.92 -15.94
CA SER A 310 -15.30 2.61 -16.13
C SER A 310 -15.90 2.03 -14.85
N TYR A 311 -15.73 2.68 -13.71
CA TYR A 311 -16.07 2.15 -12.39
C TYR A 311 -17.11 2.99 -11.65
N TYR A 312 -17.64 4.08 -12.21
CA TYR A 312 -18.64 4.90 -11.52
C TYR A 312 -19.90 4.14 -11.10
N THR A 313 -20.26 3.04 -11.79
CA THR A 313 -21.34 2.13 -11.37
C THR A 313 -21.07 1.43 -10.03
N ASN A 314 -19.83 1.45 -9.53
CA ASN A 314 -19.46 0.90 -8.25
C ASN A 314 -19.68 1.88 -7.08
N PHE A 315 -19.95 3.16 -7.37
CA PHE A 315 -20.19 4.24 -6.39
C PHE A 315 -21.50 4.98 -6.73
N PRO A 316 -22.66 4.28 -6.77
CA PRO A 316 -23.89 4.84 -7.34
C PRO A 316 -24.49 6.01 -6.55
N LYS A 317 -24.09 6.22 -5.29
CA LYS A 317 -24.55 7.31 -4.42
C LYS A 317 -23.53 8.42 -4.21
N LEU A 318 -22.36 8.35 -4.86
CA LEU A 318 -21.28 9.30 -4.65
C LEU A 318 -21.73 10.71 -5.05
N SER A 319 -21.76 11.62 -4.08
CA SER A 319 -22.21 13.01 -4.28
C SER A 319 -21.14 14.03 -3.90
N ILE A 320 -20.22 13.71 -3.00
CA ILE A 320 -19.17 14.62 -2.53
C ILE A 320 -17.81 14.10 -2.99
N PHE A 321 -17.14 14.93 -3.78
CA PHE A 321 -15.79 14.66 -4.26
C PHE A 321 -14.83 15.75 -3.81
N LYS A 322 -13.75 15.38 -3.12
CA LYS A 322 -12.66 16.29 -2.72
C LYS A 322 -11.36 15.87 -3.38
N GLY A 323 -10.73 16.76 -4.12
CA GLY A 323 -9.49 16.52 -4.87
C GLY A 323 -8.59 17.75 -4.93
N ASP A 324 -8.68 18.61 -3.93
CA ASP A 324 -7.87 19.83 -3.81
C ASP A 324 -6.37 19.50 -3.78
N ASP A 325 -5.50 20.44 -4.13
CA ASP A 325 -4.04 20.30 -4.03
C ASP A 325 -3.51 19.02 -4.74
N ASN A 326 -3.72 18.95 -6.04
CA ASN A 326 -3.27 17.87 -6.91
C ASN A 326 -2.67 18.46 -8.21
N SER A 327 -2.57 17.67 -9.28
CA SER A 327 -2.16 18.13 -10.62
C SER A 327 -3.17 17.73 -11.68
N ILE A 328 -4.46 17.72 -11.34
CA ILE A 328 -5.53 17.24 -12.22
C ILE A 328 -5.76 18.25 -13.34
N SER A 329 -5.63 17.78 -14.58
CA SER A 329 -5.90 18.58 -15.78
C SER A 329 -7.13 18.12 -16.55
N ASP A 330 -7.66 16.93 -16.25
CA ASP A 330 -8.81 16.37 -16.95
C ASP A 330 -9.90 15.96 -15.94
N PHE A 331 -10.95 16.78 -15.92
CA PHE A 331 -12.13 16.62 -15.07
C PHE A 331 -13.31 16.00 -15.81
N SER A 332 -13.21 15.77 -17.12
CA SER A 332 -14.28 15.16 -17.92
C SER A 332 -14.80 13.82 -17.38
N PRO A 333 -14.02 12.96 -16.67
CA PRO A 333 -14.58 11.76 -16.05
C PRO A 333 -15.66 12.06 -14.99
N MET A 334 -15.59 13.22 -14.32
CA MET A 334 -16.57 13.60 -13.30
C MET A 334 -17.97 13.83 -13.86
N THR A 335 -18.11 14.05 -15.18
CA THR A 335 -19.43 14.18 -15.83
C THR A 335 -20.25 12.89 -15.81
N SER A 336 -19.61 11.77 -15.46
CA SER A 336 -20.28 10.48 -15.29
C SER A 336 -20.92 10.30 -13.90
N ILE A 337 -20.59 11.16 -12.93
CA ILE A 337 -21.19 11.15 -11.59
C ILE A 337 -22.52 11.91 -11.67
N LYS A 338 -23.61 11.25 -11.25
CA LYS A 338 -24.94 11.85 -11.19
C LYS A 338 -25.16 12.39 -9.79
N LYS A 339 -25.68 13.61 -9.66
CA LYS A 339 -25.97 14.27 -8.36
C LYS A 339 -24.72 14.57 -7.54
N LEU A 340 -23.78 15.28 -8.13
CA LEU A 340 -22.63 15.81 -7.43
C LEU A 340 -23.05 17.04 -6.63
N SER A 341 -22.77 17.09 -5.33
CA SER A 341 -23.05 18.23 -4.46
C SER A 341 -22.13 19.42 -4.77
N THR A 342 -22.64 20.64 -4.56
CA THR A 342 -21.91 21.91 -4.72
C THR A 342 -20.75 22.07 -3.74
N ILE A 343 -20.73 21.27 -2.67
CA ILE A 343 -19.59 21.25 -1.74
C ILE A 343 -18.40 20.43 -2.28
N SER A 344 -18.53 19.76 -3.43
CA SER A 344 -17.38 19.10 -4.07
C SER A 344 -16.32 20.13 -4.46
N SER A 345 -15.04 19.77 -4.33
CA SER A 345 -13.94 20.69 -4.61
C SER A 345 -12.72 20.01 -5.22
N ALA A 346 -12.05 20.70 -6.12
CA ALA A 346 -10.74 20.36 -6.67
C ALA A 346 -9.94 21.65 -6.92
N ASN A 347 -9.72 22.41 -5.85
CA ASN A 347 -8.98 23.65 -5.84
C ASN A 347 -7.47 23.43 -5.85
N ASP A 348 -6.70 24.49 -6.11
CA ASP A 348 -5.24 24.50 -6.01
C ASP A 348 -4.52 23.43 -6.85
N GLN A 349 -5.05 23.13 -8.03
CA GLN A 349 -4.36 22.22 -8.96
C GLN A 349 -3.09 22.88 -9.51
N ILE A 350 -1.96 22.19 -9.47
CA ILE A 350 -0.70 22.68 -10.03
C ILE A 350 -0.29 21.80 -11.21
N ILE A 351 -0.49 22.30 -12.42
CA ILE A 351 -0.15 21.61 -13.67
C ILE A 351 1.19 22.16 -14.18
N LYS A 352 2.23 21.33 -14.24
CA LYS A 352 3.56 21.75 -14.71
C LYS A 352 3.78 21.34 -16.17
N ILE A 353 4.03 22.32 -17.03
CA ILE A 353 4.40 22.09 -18.44
C ILE A 353 5.84 22.54 -18.65
N LYS A 354 6.64 21.66 -19.26
CA LYS A 354 7.97 22.00 -19.77
C LYS A 354 7.89 22.11 -21.29
N THR A 355 8.25 23.26 -21.83
CA THR A 355 8.33 23.46 -23.28
C THR A 355 9.70 23.97 -23.68
N ASP A 356 10.29 23.27 -24.65
CA ASP A 356 11.55 23.66 -25.27
C ASP A 356 11.24 24.23 -26.65
N PHE A 357 11.47 25.53 -26.84
CA PHE A 357 11.25 26.20 -28.11
C PHE A 357 12.54 26.25 -28.94
N ILE A 358 12.41 26.27 -30.26
CA ILE A 358 13.53 26.51 -31.17
C ILE A 358 13.90 27.99 -31.06
N ARG A 359 15.16 28.28 -30.72
CA ARG A 359 15.65 29.66 -30.63
C ARG A 359 15.62 30.34 -32.00
N PRO A 360 14.97 31.50 -32.14
CA PRO A 360 15.01 32.30 -33.37
C PRO A 360 16.43 32.69 -33.77
N SER A 361 16.68 32.77 -35.09
CA SER A 361 17.95 33.23 -35.64
C SER A 361 18.08 34.75 -35.66
N ASP A 362 16.96 35.44 -35.79
CA ASP A 362 16.84 36.89 -35.72
C ASP A 362 16.42 37.35 -34.32
N ASN A 363 16.37 38.67 -34.13
CA ASN A 363 15.92 39.27 -32.87
C ASN A 363 14.48 39.80 -32.95
N ASP A 364 13.75 39.43 -34.01
CA ASP A 364 12.34 39.79 -34.16
C ASP A 364 11.51 38.97 -33.18
N TYR A 365 10.32 39.47 -32.86
CA TYR A 365 9.40 38.74 -31.99
C TYR A 365 8.59 37.71 -32.76
N HIS A 366 8.50 36.50 -32.20
CA HIS A 366 7.80 35.36 -32.75
C HIS A 366 6.69 34.90 -31.80
N ILE A 367 5.66 34.24 -32.36
CA ILE A 367 4.56 33.64 -31.58
C ILE A 367 4.77 32.12 -31.49
N PHE A 368 4.98 31.63 -30.28
CA PHE A 368 5.05 30.20 -29.97
C PHE A 368 3.72 29.72 -29.38
N ARG A 369 3.29 28.52 -29.75
CA ARG A 369 1.97 27.99 -29.39
C ARG A 369 2.10 26.76 -28.49
N VAL A 370 1.34 26.72 -27.40
CA VAL A 370 1.29 25.58 -26.47
C VAL A 370 -0.16 25.22 -26.21
N LYS A 371 -0.53 23.96 -26.43
CA LYS A 371 -1.91 23.51 -26.19
C LYS A 371 -2.31 23.61 -24.72
N ASN A 372 -3.55 24.02 -24.46
CA ASN A 372 -4.09 23.99 -23.12
C ASN A 372 -4.25 22.54 -22.62
N PRO A 373 -3.61 22.15 -21.49
CA PRO A 373 -3.73 20.80 -20.96
C PRO A 373 -5.05 20.56 -20.22
N ILE A 374 -5.83 21.62 -19.95
CA ILE A 374 -7.05 21.56 -19.15
C ILE A 374 -8.21 21.12 -20.05
N VAL A 375 -8.93 20.09 -19.60
CA VAL A 375 -10.22 19.67 -20.15
C VAL A 375 -11.32 20.22 -19.23
N PRO A 376 -12.04 21.28 -19.64
CA PRO A 376 -13.02 21.95 -18.79
C PRO A 376 -14.28 21.13 -18.54
N VAL A 377 -14.90 21.42 -17.40
CA VAL A 377 -16.26 21.02 -17.06
C VAL A 377 -16.98 22.21 -16.41
N THR A 378 -18.30 22.24 -16.50
CA THR A 378 -19.16 23.22 -15.81
C THR A 378 -20.09 22.49 -14.86
N TYR A 379 -20.50 23.13 -13.78
CA TYR A 379 -21.53 22.59 -12.90
C TYR A 379 -22.91 23.05 -13.36
N ASP A 380 -23.78 22.09 -13.68
CA ASP A 380 -25.17 22.34 -14.06
C ASP A 380 -26.04 22.29 -12.78
N LEU A 381 -26.54 23.45 -12.36
CA LEU A 381 -27.37 23.59 -11.15
C LEU A 381 -28.70 22.84 -11.25
N GLU A 382 -29.29 22.72 -12.44
CA GLU A 382 -30.57 22.02 -12.62
C GLU A 382 -30.37 20.50 -12.60
N LYS A 383 -29.24 20.02 -13.13
CA LYS A 383 -28.89 18.59 -13.12
C LYS A 383 -28.15 18.13 -11.87
N GLU A 384 -27.73 19.07 -11.01
CA GLU A 384 -26.87 18.82 -9.86
C GLU A 384 -25.63 17.98 -10.25
N ALA A 385 -24.98 18.31 -11.36
CA ALA A 385 -23.91 17.47 -11.90
C ALA A 385 -22.88 18.27 -12.70
N MET A 386 -21.68 17.71 -12.83
CA MET A 386 -20.70 18.22 -13.79
C MET A 386 -21.13 17.82 -15.21
N VAL A 387 -21.04 18.77 -16.14
CA VAL A 387 -21.29 18.56 -17.57
C VAL A 387 -20.09 19.04 -18.36
N ASP A 388 -19.98 18.58 -19.61
CA ASP A 388 -18.98 19.12 -20.54
C ASP A 388 -19.18 20.63 -20.64
N GLY A 389 -18.13 21.39 -20.36
CA GLY A 389 -18.17 22.84 -20.20
C GLY A 389 -17.28 23.57 -21.19
N THR A 390 -17.49 24.88 -21.29
CA THR A 390 -16.53 25.79 -21.91
C THR A 390 -15.48 26.23 -20.88
N ASN A 391 -14.23 26.47 -21.32
CA ASN A 391 -13.17 26.96 -20.44
C ASN A 391 -13.50 28.38 -19.94
N ASP A 392 -13.97 28.51 -18.70
CA ASP A 392 -13.96 29.78 -17.99
C ASP A 392 -12.58 29.92 -17.34
N LEU A 393 -11.57 30.37 -18.10
CA LEU A 393 -10.35 30.88 -17.47
C LEU A 393 -10.71 32.26 -16.93
N VAL A 394 -10.35 32.59 -15.68
CA VAL A 394 -10.83 33.83 -15.03
C VAL A 394 -9.70 34.85 -14.88
N ASP A 395 -8.48 34.42 -14.54
CA ASP A 395 -7.34 35.32 -14.26
C ASP A 395 -5.98 34.78 -14.75
N TYR A 396 -5.22 35.58 -15.52
CA TYR A 396 -3.84 35.30 -15.96
C TYR A 396 -2.85 36.09 -15.09
N THR A 397 -1.75 35.46 -14.67
CA THR A 397 -0.65 36.13 -13.94
C THR A 397 0.70 35.79 -14.55
N CYS A 398 1.11 36.55 -15.57
CA CYS A 398 2.51 36.56 -15.99
C CYS A 398 3.37 37.21 -14.90
N ASN A 399 4.70 37.11 -14.95
CA ASN A 399 5.59 37.91 -14.10
C ASN A 399 5.43 39.41 -14.47
N GLY A 400 4.34 40.04 -14.04
CA GLY A 400 3.75 41.30 -14.54
C GLY A 400 2.27 41.44 -14.10
N PRO A 401 1.49 42.43 -14.59
CA PRO A 401 0.12 42.68 -14.13
C PRO A 401 -0.84 41.52 -14.44
N SER A 402 -1.92 41.41 -13.64
CA SER A 402 -2.97 40.41 -13.82
C SER A 402 -3.88 40.80 -14.98
N ILE A 403 -4.08 39.90 -15.95
CA ILE A 403 -5.02 40.09 -17.08
C ILE A 403 -6.26 39.25 -16.81
N LYS A 404 -7.47 39.79 -16.96
CA LYS A 404 -8.71 39.01 -16.78
C LYS A 404 -9.15 38.43 -18.12
N SER A 405 -9.82 37.27 -18.14
CA SER A 405 -10.26 36.67 -19.41
C SER A 405 -11.26 37.52 -20.21
N THR A 406 -11.96 38.43 -19.54
CA THR A 406 -12.82 39.44 -20.17
C THR A 406 -12.04 40.40 -21.07
N ASP A 407 -10.72 40.50 -20.90
CA ASP A 407 -9.83 41.34 -21.71
C ASP A 407 -9.27 40.58 -22.94
N VAL A 408 -9.48 39.26 -23.04
CA VAL A 408 -8.80 38.37 -24.01
C VAL A 408 -9.59 38.19 -25.32
N GLY A 409 -10.57 39.07 -25.57
CA GLY A 409 -11.27 39.15 -26.84
C GLY A 409 -10.45 39.88 -27.90
N SER A 410 -9.77 39.15 -28.78
CA SER A 410 -9.14 39.59 -30.05
C SER A 410 -7.73 40.22 -30.01
N GLU A 411 -7.08 40.36 -28.86
CA GLU A 411 -5.74 40.95 -28.80
C GLU A 411 -4.65 39.94 -29.21
N ARG A 412 -3.65 40.40 -29.98
CA ARG A 412 -2.45 39.63 -30.36
C ARG A 412 -1.43 39.80 -29.22
N PRO A 413 -0.69 38.75 -28.80
CA PRO A 413 0.26 38.92 -27.70
C PRO A 413 1.35 39.91 -28.11
N ASP A 414 1.81 40.71 -27.15
CA ASP A 414 2.76 41.80 -27.35
C ASP A 414 3.80 41.85 -26.22
N SER A 415 4.61 42.92 -26.16
CA SER A 415 5.66 43.05 -25.15
C SER A 415 5.15 43.32 -23.73
N GLU A 416 3.94 43.86 -23.57
CA GLU A 416 3.32 44.11 -22.25
C GLU A 416 2.53 42.88 -21.79
N HIS A 417 2.02 42.10 -22.73
CA HIS A 417 1.25 40.87 -22.53
C HIS A 417 1.92 39.68 -23.27
N PRO A 418 3.08 39.18 -22.76
CA PRO A 418 3.89 38.20 -23.46
C PRO A 418 3.27 36.80 -23.53
N VAL A 419 2.20 36.53 -22.77
CA VAL A 419 1.44 35.27 -22.84
C VAL A 419 -0.04 35.56 -22.79
N ILE A 420 -0.77 35.06 -23.80
CA ILE A 420 -2.24 35.10 -23.83
C ILE A 420 -2.81 33.71 -24.11
N TYR A 421 -4.07 33.49 -23.79
CA TYR A 421 -4.79 32.27 -24.17
C TYR A 421 -5.77 32.58 -25.31
N ASP A 422 -5.61 31.91 -26.43
CA ASP A 422 -6.52 32.01 -27.55
C ASP A 422 -7.66 31.00 -27.37
N VAL A 423 -8.84 31.53 -27.05
CA VAL A 423 -10.09 30.76 -26.87
C VAL A 423 -10.52 30.02 -28.14
N ASN A 424 -10.19 30.52 -29.33
CA ASN A 424 -10.65 29.94 -30.60
C ASN A 424 -9.83 28.69 -30.96
N THR A 425 -8.52 28.74 -30.67
CA THR A 425 -7.59 27.63 -30.96
C THR A 425 -7.37 26.72 -29.75
N ASN A 426 -7.76 27.15 -28.55
CA ASN A 426 -7.50 26.49 -27.27
C ASN A 426 -5.99 26.33 -26.98
N GLU A 427 -5.22 27.38 -27.25
CA GLU A 427 -3.76 27.40 -27.13
C GLU A 427 -3.29 28.63 -26.34
N PHE A 428 -2.20 28.47 -25.60
CA PHE A 428 -1.43 29.57 -25.04
C PHE A 428 -0.43 30.06 -26.09
N LEU A 429 -0.46 31.38 -26.35
CA LEU A 429 0.41 32.06 -27.29
C LEU A 429 1.48 32.81 -26.51
N PHE A 430 2.75 32.47 -26.72
CA PHE A 430 3.91 33.13 -26.13
C PHE A 430 4.56 34.06 -27.17
N TYR A 431 4.70 35.33 -26.84
CA TYR A 431 5.38 36.33 -27.66
C TYR A 431 6.79 36.55 -27.13
N ALA A 432 7.78 36.08 -27.87
CA ALA A 432 9.18 36.12 -27.46
C ALA A 432 10.11 36.28 -28.67
N ASN A 433 11.25 36.93 -28.45
CA ASN A 433 12.38 36.95 -29.39
C ASN A 433 13.53 36.09 -28.85
N ARG A 434 14.67 36.08 -29.55
CA ARG A 434 15.87 35.29 -29.17
C ARG A 434 16.26 35.38 -27.69
N ASP A 435 16.05 36.54 -27.05
CA ASP A 435 16.59 36.86 -25.73
C ASP A 435 15.50 37.02 -24.64
N THR A 436 14.19 37.02 -24.98
CA THR A 436 13.09 37.39 -24.06
C THR A 436 12.13 36.28 -23.65
N LEU A 437 12.47 34.99 -23.83
CA LEU A 437 11.57 33.88 -23.45
C LEU A 437 11.32 33.81 -21.93
N THR A 438 10.07 34.01 -21.53
CA THR A 438 9.66 34.00 -20.11
C THR A 438 8.96 32.71 -19.72
N ASN A 439 9.18 32.27 -18.47
CA ASN A 439 8.26 31.36 -17.78
C ASN A 439 6.95 32.09 -17.47
N ALA A 440 5.85 31.34 -17.37
CA ALA A 440 4.54 31.92 -17.09
C ALA A 440 3.73 31.05 -16.13
N LYS A 441 2.82 31.69 -15.40
CA LYS A 441 1.81 31.03 -14.57
C LYS A 441 0.43 31.50 -15.04
N VAL A 442 -0.45 30.57 -15.36
CA VAL A 442 -1.83 30.92 -15.74
C VAL A 442 -2.78 30.32 -14.74
N SER A 443 -3.59 31.13 -14.07
CA SER A 443 -4.56 30.63 -13.11
C SER A 443 -5.90 30.35 -13.80
N PHE A 444 -6.69 29.45 -13.22
CA PHE A 444 -8.00 29.10 -13.73
C PHE A 444 -8.97 28.86 -12.58
N SER A 445 -10.26 29.11 -12.84
CA SER A 445 -11.34 28.83 -11.91
C SER A 445 -12.60 28.53 -12.71
N MET A 446 -13.22 27.37 -12.48
CA MET A 446 -14.41 26.94 -13.21
C MET A 446 -15.43 26.33 -12.23
N ALA A 447 -16.62 25.98 -12.74
CA ALA A 447 -17.68 25.36 -11.95
C ALA A 447 -18.01 26.14 -10.66
N TYR A 448 -18.25 27.46 -10.80
CA TYR A 448 -18.54 28.37 -9.67
C TYR A 448 -17.46 28.38 -8.57
N GLY A 449 -16.20 28.15 -8.94
CA GLY A 449 -15.07 28.14 -8.00
C GLY A 449 -14.83 26.82 -7.29
N ALA A 450 -15.61 25.77 -7.61
CA ALA A 450 -15.38 24.42 -7.09
C ALA A 450 -14.08 23.81 -7.64
N ILE A 451 -13.61 24.26 -8.81
CA ILE A 451 -12.38 23.78 -9.43
C ILE A 451 -11.50 24.99 -9.71
N SER A 452 -10.25 24.96 -9.24
CA SER A 452 -9.30 26.03 -9.48
C SER A 452 -7.86 25.54 -9.48
N GLY A 453 -6.97 26.34 -10.03
CA GLY A 453 -5.55 26.00 -10.02
C GLY A 453 -4.72 26.90 -10.91
N SER A 454 -3.55 26.40 -11.29
CA SER A 454 -2.63 27.07 -12.19
C SER A 454 -1.84 26.13 -13.10
N VAL A 455 -1.56 26.61 -14.30
CA VAL A 455 -0.63 26.01 -15.26
C VAL A 455 0.69 26.76 -15.18
N ASN A 456 1.74 26.07 -14.78
CA ASN A 456 3.10 26.61 -14.63
C ASN A 456 3.96 26.17 -15.81
N PHE A 457 4.34 27.12 -16.65
CA PHE A 457 5.21 26.93 -17.81
C PHE A 457 6.67 27.17 -17.44
N GLU A 458 7.47 26.10 -17.54
CA GLU A 458 8.93 26.13 -17.48
C GLU A 458 9.48 26.07 -18.91
N ASN A 459 9.74 27.25 -19.47
CA ASN A 459 10.12 27.47 -20.85
C ASN A 459 11.63 27.53 -21.00
N SER A 460 12.17 26.92 -22.06
CA SER A 460 13.59 27.01 -22.37
C SER A 460 13.88 27.03 -23.86
N TRP A 461 15.02 27.59 -24.25
CA TRP A 461 15.52 27.47 -25.61
C TRP A 461 16.25 26.14 -25.79
N GLN A 462 15.97 25.43 -26.88
CA GLN A 462 16.75 24.26 -27.27
C GLN A 462 18.22 24.65 -27.44
N THR A 463 19.12 23.91 -26.78
CA THR A 463 20.56 24.04 -27.00
C THR A 463 20.94 23.30 -28.29
N PRO A 464 21.59 23.95 -29.26
CA PRO A 464 22.02 23.27 -30.48
C PRO A 464 22.95 22.11 -30.09
N THR A 465 22.56 20.89 -30.43
CA THR A 465 23.42 19.72 -30.25
C THR A 465 24.49 19.79 -31.35
N PRO A 466 25.81 19.72 -31.04
CA PRO A 466 26.84 19.79 -32.07
C PRO A 466 26.68 18.63 -33.05
N THR A 467 26.48 18.96 -34.32
CA THR A 467 26.38 18.02 -35.44
C THR A 467 27.71 17.27 -35.58
N PRO A 468 27.74 15.92 -35.52
CA PRO A 468 28.96 15.18 -35.82
C PRO A 468 29.29 15.30 -37.31
N THR A 469 30.55 15.64 -37.62
CA THR A 469 31.11 15.78 -38.97
C THR A 469 30.90 14.51 -39.80
N PRO A 470 30.44 14.60 -41.07
CA PRO A 470 30.09 13.43 -41.88
C PRO A 470 31.35 12.68 -42.38
N THR A 471 31.27 11.35 -42.39
CA THR A 471 32.18 10.44 -43.12
C THR A 471 31.44 9.93 -44.37
N PRO A 472 32.06 9.82 -45.56
CA PRO A 472 31.35 9.51 -46.80
C PRO A 472 30.71 8.11 -46.81
N THR A 473 29.52 8.00 -47.41
CA THR A 473 28.66 6.80 -47.43
C THR A 473 28.30 6.44 -48.89
N PRO A 474 28.22 5.14 -49.28
CA PRO A 474 27.56 4.71 -50.51
C PRO A 474 26.04 4.46 -50.31
N THR A 475 25.25 4.86 -51.32
CA THR A 475 23.77 4.85 -51.44
C THR A 475 23.17 3.43 -51.57
N PRO A 476 21.92 3.16 -51.10
CA PRO A 476 20.71 3.28 -51.95
C PRO A 476 19.39 3.75 -51.26
N THR A 477 18.42 4.17 -52.10
CA THR A 477 17.05 4.77 -51.90
C THR A 477 15.92 3.69 -52.00
N PRO A 478 14.58 3.86 -51.70
CA PRO A 478 13.73 4.95 -51.10
C PRO A 478 12.80 4.59 -49.87
N THR A 479 12.37 5.64 -49.12
CA THR A 479 11.02 6.04 -48.52
C THR A 479 10.20 5.08 -47.59
N PRO A 480 9.36 5.51 -46.58
CA PRO A 480 8.88 6.84 -46.12
C PRO A 480 9.22 7.24 -44.65
N THR A 481 9.03 8.53 -44.36
CA THR A 481 9.06 9.22 -43.05
C THR A 481 7.72 9.05 -42.31
N PRO A 482 7.72 8.93 -40.96
CA PRO A 482 6.99 9.92 -40.16
C PRO A 482 7.67 10.33 -38.83
N ASP A 483 7.50 11.61 -38.50
CA ASP A 483 7.67 12.36 -37.24
C ASP A 483 8.30 11.66 -36.03
N LYS A 484 9.37 12.27 -35.47
CA LYS A 484 9.81 11.96 -34.09
C LYS A 484 10.27 13.19 -33.32
N ASP A 485 9.32 14.03 -32.94
CA ASP A 485 9.42 14.74 -31.65
C ASP A 485 9.24 13.71 -30.52
N VAL A 486 10.34 13.05 -30.15
CA VAL A 486 10.40 12.17 -28.99
C VAL A 486 11.44 12.67 -28.00
N THR A 487 11.04 12.80 -26.75
CA THR A 487 11.94 13.12 -25.64
C THR A 487 12.57 11.85 -25.08
N TYR A 488 13.80 11.95 -24.55
CA TYR A 488 14.53 10.82 -23.99
C TYR A 488 14.48 10.84 -22.46
N LEU A 489 13.94 9.76 -21.88
CA LEU A 489 13.86 9.61 -20.43
C LEU A 489 15.06 8.81 -19.91
N LYS A 490 15.59 9.20 -18.74
CA LYS A 490 16.60 8.40 -18.02
C LYS A 490 15.98 7.15 -17.37
N ASN A 491 14.71 7.23 -16.97
CA ASN A 491 13.93 6.18 -16.33
C ASN A 491 12.45 6.27 -16.70
N TYR A 492 11.73 5.15 -16.56
CA TYR A 492 10.26 5.08 -16.62
C TYR A 492 9.77 4.02 -15.63
N GLY A 493 9.06 4.47 -14.60
CA GLY A 493 8.83 3.67 -13.39
C GLY A 493 10.16 3.16 -12.81
N SER A 494 10.23 1.85 -12.53
CA SER A 494 11.44 1.19 -12.00
C SER A 494 12.48 0.81 -13.07
N VAL A 495 12.24 1.07 -14.35
CA VAL A 495 13.14 0.72 -15.45
C VAL A 495 14.05 1.90 -15.77
N LYS A 496 15.37 1.70 -15.68
CA LYS A 496 16.39 2.68 -16.10
C LYS A 496 17.02 2.29 -17.43
N VAL A 497 17.51 3.26 -18.21
CA VAL A 497 18.36 2.96 -19.37
C VAL A 497 19.51 2.03 -18.97
N GLY A 498 19.79 1.03 -19.80
CA GLY A 498 20.72 -0.07 -19.57
C GLY A 498 20.14 -1.27 -18.79
N SER A 499 18.96 -1.14 -18.18
CA SER A 499 18.34 -2.22 -17.42
C SER A 499 17.78 -3.31 -18.33
N ALA A 500 17.74 -4.54 -17.83
CA ALA A 500 17.10 -5.64 -18.53
C ALA A 500 15.61 -5.77 -18.16
N VAL A 501 14.77 -5.93 -19.17
CA VAL A 501 13.32 -6.20 -19.07
C VAL A 501 12.95 -7.50 -19.79
N TYR A 502 11.80 -8.10 -19.45
CA TYR A 502 11.27 -9.27 -20.17
C TYR A 502 9.80 -9.11 -20.55
N GLY A 503 9.39 -9.79 -21.62
CA GLY A 503 7.99 -9.83 -22.07
C GLY A 503 7.11 -10.78 -21.25
N THR A 504 5.97 -10.31 -20.76
CA THR A 504 4.93 -11.09 -20.02
C THR A 504 3.81 -11.59 -20.93
N LYS A 505 3.53 -10.88 -22.02
CA LYS A 505 2.52 -11.19 -23.04
C LYS A 505 3.19 -11.38 -24.42
N HIS A 506 2.39 -11.69 -25.44
CA HIS A 506 2.87 -11.65 -26.82
C HIS A 506 3.21 -10.21 -27.20
N ILE A 507 4.39 -9.97 -27.77
CA ILE A 507 4.83 -8.64 -28.23
C ILE A 507 5.57 -8.73 -29.56
N TYR A 508 5.70 -7.60 -30.24
CA TYR A 508 6.55 -7.47 -31.42
C TYR A 508 7.67 -6.46 -31.13
N LEU A 509 8.81 -6.64 -31.80
CA LEU A 509 9.82 -5.60 -31.96
C LEU A 509 9.50 -4.83 -33.23
N TYR A 510 9.43 -3.52 -33.13
CA TYR A 510 9.07 -2.62 -34.23
C TYR A 510 10.28 -1.84 -34.71
N LYS A 511 10.29 -1.50 -35.99
CA LYS A 511 11.26 -0.56 -36.58
C LYS A 511 11.13 0.82 -35.96
N ASP A 512 9.88 1.26 -35.76
CA ASP A 512 9.56 2.63 -35.34
C ASP A 512 8.59 2.71 -34.16
N PHE A 513 8.45 3.94 -33.63
CA PHE A 513 7.76 4.24 -32.37
C PHE A 513 6.24 3.99 -32.43
N ILE A 514 5.63 4.17 -33.61
CA ILE A 514 4.17 4.17 -33.82
C ILE A 514 3.56 2.76 -33.76
N PHE A 515 4.36 1.72 -33.99
CA PHE A 515 3.95 0.30 -33.98
C PHE A 515 3.06 -0.10 -35.14
N SER A 516 3.34 0.40 -36.35
CA SER A 516 2.64 -0.04 -37.55
C SER A 516 2.85 -1.54 -37.78
N LYS A 517 1.81 -2.23 -38.28
CA LYS A 517 1.85 -3.68 -38.55
C LYS A 517 2.93 -4.04 -39.57
N ASN A 518 3.18 -3.16 -40.54
CA ASN A 518 4.16 -3.36 -41.62
C ASN A 518 5.61 -3.15 -41.15
N GLU A 519 5.80 -2.59 -39.96
CA GLU A 519 7.12 -2.28 -39.37
C GLU A 519 7.56 -3.33 -38.33
N ARG A 520 6.81 -4.43 -38.20
CA ARG A 520 7.12 -5.52 -37.26
C ARG A 520 8.37 -6.27 -37.72
N LEU A 521 9.45 -6.16 -36.96
CA LEU A 521 10.74 -6.82 -37.24
C LEU A 521 10.78 -8.26 -36.72
N VAL A 522 10.21 -8.49 -35.53
CA VAL A 522 10.26 -9.79 -34.84
C VAL A 522 9.00 -9.99 -34.01
N SER A 523 8.48 -11.22 -34.02
CA SER A 523 7.41 -11.65 -33.11
C SER A 523 7.98 -12.42 -31.92
N TYR A 524 7.48 -12.12 -30.73
CA TYR A 524 7.78 -12.80 -29.49
C TYR A 524 6.50 -13.35 -28.85
N ALA A 525 6.41 -14.66 -28.76
CA ALA A 525 5.29 -15.34 -28.15
C ALA A 525 5.25 -15.13 -26.62
N LYS A 526 4.05 -15.22 -26.05
CA LYS A 526 3.85 -15.32 -24.60
C LYS A 526 4.49 -16.61 -24.08
N LYS A 527 5.69 -16.52 -23.52
CA LYS A 527 6.45 -17.67 -23.02
C LYS A 527 6.24 -17.96 -21.53
N PRO A 528 6.41 -19.22 -21.09
CA PRO A 528 6.56 -19.59 -19.69
C PRO A 528 7.66 -18.76 -19.02
N ARG A 529 7.46 -18.44 -17.74
CA ARG A 529 8.29 -17.48 -16.99
C ARG A 529 9.79 -17.64 -17.18
N VAL A 530 10.30 -18.87 -17.07
CA VAL A 530 11.74 -19.19 -17.19
C VAL A 530 12.31 -18.89 -18.59
N ASN A 531 11.47 -18.89 -19.63
CA ASN A 531 11.86 -18.71 -21.03
C ASN A 531 11.41 -17.37 -21.63
N ARG A 532 10.85 -16.45 -20.83
CA ARG A 532 10.38 -15.14 -21.32
C ARG A 532 11.48 -14.38 -22.06
N PRO A 533 11.17 -13.75 -23.21
CA PRO A 533 12.16 -13.03 -24.00
C PRO A 533 12.70 -11.85 -23.21
N MET A 534 14.02 -11.68 -23.21
CA MET A 534 14.72 -10.60 -22.51
C MET A 534 15.28 -9.55 -23.46
N PHE A 535 15.28 -8.32 -22.99
CA PHE A 535 15.70 -7.14 -23.72
C PHE A 535 16.51 -6.23 -22.80
N VAL A 536 17.60 -5.65 -23.30
CA VAL A 536 18.27 -4.53 -22.63
C VAL A 536 17.71 -3.24 -23.19
N VAL A 537 17.24 -2.36 -22.31
CA VAL A 537 16.72 -1.04 -22.69
C VAL A 537 17.91 -0.14 -23.01
N THR A 538 18.03 0.28 -24.27
CA THR A 538 19.11 1.17 -24.72
C THR A 538 18.70 2.63 -24.71
N LYS A 539 17.41 2.92 -24.93
CA LYS A 539 16.81 4.26 -24.73
C LYS A 539 15.37 4.11 -24.23
N ILE A 540 14.89 5.12 -23.53
CA ILE A 540 13.46 5.26 -23.18
C ILE A 540 12.99 6.52 -23.88
N VAL A 541 11.96 6.41 -24.70
CA VAL A 541 11.46 7.50 -25.53
C VAL A 541 10.01 7.78 -25.21
N LYS A 542 9.64 9.07 -25.13
CA LYS A 542 8.29 9.55 -24.87
C LYS A 542 7.89 10.51 -26.00
N ASN A 543 6.73 10.31 -26.63
CA ASN A 543 6.23 11.29 -27.61
C ASN A 543 5.46 12.42 -26.90
N ALA A 544 5.12 13.46 -27.66
CA ALA A 544 4.32 14.60 -27.19
C ALA A 544 3.03 14.16 -26.46
N ASN A 545 2.33 13.14 -26.98
CA ASN A 545 1.10 12.59 -26.38
C ASN A 545 1.34 11.68 -25.15
N GLY A 546 2.53 11.74 -24.55
CA GLY A 546 2.86 11.02 -23.32
C GLY A 546 3.09 9.51 -23.45
N ARG A 547 2.95 8.92 -24.64
CA ARG A 547 3.20 7.49 -24.85
C ARG A 547 4.68 7.20 -24.70
N VAL A 548 5.02 6.16 -23.95
CA VAL A 548 6.41 5.72 -23.75
C VAL A 548 6.67 4.42 -24.51
N ARG A 549 7.87 4.32 -25.10
CA ARG A 549 8.41 3.09 -25.70
C ARG A 549 9.83 2.85 -25.20
N PHE A 550 10.19 1.57 -25.10
CA PHE A 550 11.56 1.18 -24.88
C PHE A 550 12.22 0.90 -26.22
N VAL A 551 13.33 1.58 -26.50
CA VAL A 551 14.28 1.14 -27.51
C VAL A 551 15.16 0.09 -26.87
N VAL A 552 15.27 -1.07 -27.50
CA VAL A 552 15.89 -2.23 -26.88
C VAL A 552 16.85 -2.96 -27.81
N LYS A 553 17.72 -3.77 -27.20
CA LYS A 553 18.48 -4.84 -27.84
C LYS A 553 18.01 -6.20 -27.31
N ASP A 554 17.67 -7.13 -28.20
CA ASP A 554 17.35 -8.51 -27.86
C ASP A 554 18.59 -9.22 -27.29
N VAL A 555 18.51 -9.72 -26.06
CA VAL A 555 19.62 -10.41 -25.36
C VAL A 555 19.35 -11.90 -25.14
N ASN A 556 18.52 -12.52 -25.96
CA ASN A 556 18.27 -13.95 -25.93
C ASN A 556 19.35 -14.70 -26.73
N HIS A 557 20.59 -14.71 -26.25
CA HIS A 557 21.82 -15.13 -26.97
C HIS A 557 21.77 -16.46 -27.74
N GLN A 558 20.88 -17.38 -27.36
CA GLN A 558 20.75 -18.71 -28.00
C GLN A 558 19.67 -18.74 -29.10
N ALA A 559 18.97 -17.62 -29.33
CA ALA A 559 17.91 -17.49 -30.33
C ALA A 559 18.41 -16.74 -31.56
N LYS A 560 17.80 -17.02 -32.72
CA LYS A 560 18.11 -16.33 -33.99
C LYS A 560 17.82 -14.82 -33.96
N THR A 561 17.06 -14.34 -32.98
CA THR A 561 16.69 -12.93 -32.82
C THR A 561 17.71 -12.14 -31.99
N ALA A 562 18.70 -12.82 -31.40
CA ALA A 562 19.71 -12.20 -30.55
C ALA A 562 20.40 -11.02 -31.27
N GLY A 563 20.58 -9.93 -30.55
CA GLY A 563 21.23 -8.72 -31.05
C GLY A 563 20.33 -7.77 -31.84
N LYS A 564 19.14 -8.19 -32.29
CA LYS A 564 18.20 -7.31 -32.99
C LYS A 564 17.78 -6.13 -32.10
N THR A 565 17.69 -4.95 -32.71
CA THR A 565 17.30 -3.71 -32.04
C THR A 565 16.00 -3.17 -32.60
N GLY A 566 15.29 -2.36 -31.82
CA GLY A 566 14.02 -1.75 -32.20
C GLY A 566 13.21 -1.30 -31.01
N TYR A 567 11.92 -1.02 -31.22
CA TYR A 567 11.01 -0.51 -30.21
C TYR A 567 10.10 -1.61 -29.68
N ILE A 568 9.89 -1.64 -28.36
CA ILE A 568 8.88 -2.45 -27.68
C ILE A 568 8.05 -1.58 -26.73
N THR A 569 6.84 -2.05 -26.39
CA THR A 569 5.94 -1.31 -25.49
C THR A 569 6.59 -1.13 -24.11
N ALA A 570 6.39 0.03 -23.49
CA ALA A 570 6.79 0.29 -22.11
C ALA A 570 5.70 -0.08 -21.08
N GLN A 571 4.52 -0.53 -21.53
CA GLN A 571 3.41 -0.88 -20.64
C GLN A 571 3.78 -2.05 -19.71
N ASN A 572 3.60 -1.85 -18.41
CA ASN A 572 3.93 -2.81 -17.34
C ASN A 572 3.25 -4.19 -17.51
N ASP A 573 2.10 -4.20 -18.18
CA ASP A 573 1.31 -5.38 -18.50
C ASP A 573 1.98 -6.32 -19.49
N TYR A 574 2.83 -5.78 -20.36
CA TYR A 574 3.51 -6.48 -21.43
C TYR A 574 5.00 -6.67 -21.16
N VAL A 575 5.61 -5.78 -20.38
CA VAL A 575 7.05 -5.76 -20.11
C VAL A 575 7.29 -5.46 -18.64
N LYS A 576 8.15 -6.25 -17.98
CA LYS A 576 8.54 -6.05 -16.57
C LYS A 576 10.06 -6.07 -16.37
N PRO A 577 10.60 -5.40 -15.35
CA PRO A 577 12.01 -5.54 -14.98
C PRO A 577 12.40 -7.00 -14.74
N VAL A 578 13.59 -7.39 -15.22
CA VAL A 578 14.12 -8.74 -15.04
C VAL A 578 14.46 -9.03 -13.59
N TYR A 579 14.86 -8.03 -12.83
CA TYR A 579 15.30 -8.19 -11.45
C TYR A 579 14.24 -7.69 -10.46
N TYR A 580 14.14 -8.32 -9.29
CA TYR A 580 13.35 -7.75 -8.18
C TYR A 580 14.02 -6.48 -7.63
N GLN A 581 13.22 -5.49 -7.23
CA GLN A 581 13.73 -4.25 -6.64
C GLN A 581 13.66 -4.27 -5.11
N SER A 582 12.64 -4.93 -4.55
CA SER A 582 12.43 -5.07 -3.10
C SER A 582 12.79 -6.47 -2.58
N LYS A 583 13.05 -6.55 -1.27
CA LYS A 583 13.26 -7.83 -0.55
C LYS A 583 12.01 -8.71 -0.65
N GLN A 584 12.22 -10.02 -0.74
CA GLN A 584 11.17 -11.03 -0.68
C GLN A 584 11.58 -12.04 0.40
N ALA A 585 10.81 -12.20 1.48
CA ALA A 585 11.24 -12.98 2.66
C ALA A 585 11.64 -14.43 2.30
N LYS A 586 10.86 -15.09 1.44
CA LYS A 586 11.15 -16.41 0.88
C LYS A 586 11.11 -16.35 -0.64
N ILE A 587 12.00 -17.09 -1.29
CA ILE A 587 12.01 -17.29 -2.74
C ILE A 587 12.13 -18.78 -3.07
N THR A 588 11.54 -19.20 -4.18
CA THR A 588 11.72 -20.54 -4.75
C THR A 588 12.56 -20.47 -6.02
N VAL A 589 13.54 -21.37 -6.16
CA VAL A 589 14.30 -21.56 -7.39
C VAL A 589 13.41 -22.19 -8.46
N ILE A 590 13.17 -21.49 -9.57
CA ILE A 590 12.31 -21.97 -10.66
C ILE A 590 13.09 -22.37 -11.91
N ASN A 591 14.36 -21.97 -12.04
CA ASN A 591 15.20 -22.35 -13.16
C ASN A 591 15.36 -23.89 -13.24
N PRO A 592 15.06 -24.55 -14.37
CA PRO A 592 15.27 -25.99 -14.54
C PRO A 592 16.74 -26.42 -14.36
N ASN A 593 17.69 -25.52 -14.57
CA ASN A 593 19.12 -25.79 -14.36
C ASN A 593 19.61 -25.39 -12.96
N GLY A 594 18.70 -24.98 -12.08
CA GLY A 594 19.03 -24.49 -10.75
C GLY A 594 19.66 -23.10 -10.76
N VAL A 595 20.10 -22.64 -9.60
CA VAL A 595 20.78 -21.35 -9.43
C VAL A 595 21.95 -21.54 -8.48
N ILE A 596 23.09 -20.93 -8.81
CA ILE A 596 24.30 -20.99 -7.98
C ILE A 596 24.27 -19.83 -6.97
N ALA A 597 24.67 -20.12 -5.73
CA ALA A 597 24.99 -19.13 -4.71
C ALA A 597 26.49 -18.84 -4.66
N TYR A 598 26.82 -17.62 -4.26
CA TYR A 598 28.14 -17.03 -4.39
C TYR A 598 28.56 -16.32 -3.11
N LYS A 599 29.87 -16.10 -2.95
CA LYS A 599 30.45 -15.36 -1.82
C LYS A 599 30.26 -13.84 -1.93
N LYS A 600 30.18 -13.29 -3.16
CA LYS A 600 30.16 -11.84 -3.41
C LYS A 600 28.97 -11.39 -4.28
N ALA A 601 28.58 -10.12 -4.16
CA ALA A 601 27.45 -9.52 -4.89
C ALA A 601 27.64 -9.49 -6.42
N ASN A 602 28.88 -9.42 -6.90
CA ASN A 602 29.22 -9.52 -8.32
C ASN A 602 29.10 -10.97 -8.87
N LEU A 603 28.61 -11.92 -8.07
CA LEU A 603 28.48 -13.35 -8.40
C LEU A 603 29.83 -14.03 -8.68
N THR A 604 30.86 -13.68 -7.90
CA THR A 604 32.15 -14.39 -7.90
C THR A 604 32.30 -15.27 -6.65
N GLY A 605 33.14 -16.30 -6.74
CA GLY A 605 33.32 -17.31 -5.69
C GLY A 605 32.09 -18.18 -5.52
N LYS A 606 31.87 -19.12 -6.45
CA LYS A 606 30.76 -20.10 -6.39
C LYS A 606 30.83 -20.90 -5.08
N VAL A 607 29.67 -21.14 -4.46
CA VAL A 607 29.55 -21.88 -3.19
C VAL A 607 28.75 -23.15 -3.37
N LYS A 608 27.46 -23.03 -3.73
CA LYS A 608 26.54 -24.17 -3.83
C LYS A 608 25.50 -23.94 -4.91
N ALA A 609 25.12 -25.01 -5.61
CA ALA A 609 24.00 -25.00 -6.54
C ALA A 609 22.70 -25.42 -5.85
N TYR A 610 21.66 -24.60 -5.99
CA TYR A 610 20.30 -24.90 -5.56
C TYR A 610 19.48 -25.44 -6.72
N LYS A 611 18.82 -26.58 -6.53
CA LYS A 611 18.01 -27.24 -7.57
C LYS A 611 16.65 -26.56 -7.71
N GLN A 612 15.97 -26.78 -8.83
CA GLN A 612 14.59 -26.33 -9.02
C GLN A 612 13.70 -26.83 -7.89
N GLY A 613 12.90 -25.93 -7.30
CA GLY A 613 12.04 -26.20 -6.16
C GLY A 613 12.64 -25.94 -4.79
N THR A 614 13.93 -25.59 -4.70
CA THR A 614 14.51 -25.19 -3.42
C THR A 614 13.91 -23.85 -2.97
N VAL A 615 13.37 -23.82 -1.76
CA VAL A 615 12.92 -22.60 -1.08
C VAL A 615 14.08 -22.03 -0.26
N LEU A 616 14.34 -20.74 -0.39
CA LEU A 616 15.45 -20.04 0.24
C LEU A 616 14.92 -18.83 1.02
N SER A 617 15.45 -18.63 2.22
CA SER A 617 15.17 -17.46 3.06
C SER A 617 16.13 -16.32 2.71
N VAL A 618 15.58 -15.12 2.54
CA VAL A 618 16.33 -13.93 2.12
C VAL A 618 16.42 -12.96 3.30
N LYS A 619 17.66 -12.57 3.63
CA LYS A 619 17.94 -11.55 4.65
C LYS A 619 17.67 -10.14 4.11
N ARG A 620 18.22 -9.82 2.94
CA ARG A 620 18.10 -8.51 2.27
C ARG A 620 18.33 -8.61 0.77
N ILE A 621 18.04 -7.54 0.04
CA ILE A 621 18.40 -7.38 -1.37
C ILE A 621 19.50 -6.32 -1.50
N VAL A 622 20.43 -6.51 -2.43
CA VAL A 622 21.49 -5.54 -2.73
C VAL A 622 21.51 -5.22 -4.20
N LYS A 623 21.94 -4.00 -4.53
CA LYS A 623 22.17 -3.56 -5.90
C LYS A 623 23.63 -3.79 -6.28
N HIS A 624 23.86 -4.22 -7.52
CA HIS A 624 25.17 -4.30 -8.15
C HIS A 624 25.02 -3.83 -9.61
N ASN A 625 25.48 -2.62 -9.89
CA ASN A 625 25.21 -1.88 -11.13
C ASN A 625 23.70 -1.82 -11.42
N LEU A 626 23.25 -2.23 -12.60
CA LEU A 626 21.84 -2.22 -13.01
C LEU A 626 21.07 -3.50 -12.65
N THR A 627 21.64 -4.32 -11.78
CA THR A 627 21.07 -5.62 -11.40
C THR A 627 21.00 -5.75 -9.88
N THR A 628 20.18 -6.68 -9.38
CA THR A 628 20.05 -6.92 -7.94
C THR A 628 20.37 -8.37 -7.57
N ARG A 629 20.74 -8.57 -6.31
CA ARG A 629 21.05 -9.87 -5.70
C ARG A 629 20.32 -10.01 -4.39
N TYR A 630 19.88 -11.22 -4.09
CA TYR A 630 19.47 -11.54 -2.74
C TYR A 630 20.68 -11.97 -1.92
N VAL A 631 20.73 -11.48 -0.69
CA VAL A 631 21.60 -12.01 0.36
C VAL A 631 20.75 -12.96 1.18
N LEU A 632 21.12 -14.23 1.18
CA LEU A 632 20.46 -15.29 1.93
C LEU A 632 20.76 -15.16 3.43
N SER A 633 19.98 -15.82 4.29
CA SER A 633 20.20 -15.77 5.74
C SER A 633 21.61 -16.23 6.17
N ASN A 634 22.24 -17.11 5.38
CA ASN A 634 23.61 -17.57 5.59
C ASN A 634 24.69 -16.65 4.96
N GLY A 635 24.33 -15.43 4.56
CA GLY A 635 25.26 -14.43 3.98
C GLY A 635 25.60 -14.62 2.51
N GLN A 636 25.15 -15.70 1.86
CA GLN A 636 25.48 -15.99 0.46
C GLN A 636 24.65 -15.15 -0.51
N TYR A 637 25.21 -14.86 -1.68
CA TYR A 637 24.58 -14.06 -2.73
C TYR A 637 23.98 -14.94 -3.82
N ILE A 638 22.74 -14.66 -4.20
CA ILE A 638 22.06 -15.32 -5.31
C ILE A 638 21.41 -14.28 -6.23
N THR A 639 21.24 -14.59 -7.51
CA THR A 639 20.56 -13.70 -8.46
C THR A 639 19.13 -13.37 -8.03
N ALA A 640 18.73 -12.10 -8.13
CA ALA A 640 17.34 -11.69 -7.98
C ALA A 640 16.57 -11.67 -9.32
N ASN A 641 17.09 -12.37 -10.35
CA ASN A 641 16.44 -12.47 -11.65
C ASN A 641 15.13 -13.26 -11.55
N ARG A 642 14.02 -12.61 -11.89
CA ARG A 642 12.64 -13.10 -11.82
C ARG A 642 12.38 -14.32 -12.71
N LYS A 643 13.22 -14.59 -13.72
CA LYS A 643 13.13 -15.80 -14.56
C LYS A 643 13.77 -17.02 -13.89
N LEU A 644 14.64 -16.80 -12.90
CA LEU A 644 15.41 -17.85 -12.26
C LEU A 644 14.88 -18.18 -10.86
N VAL A 645 14.31 -17.18 -10.18
CA VAL A 645 13.68 -17.31 -8.86
C VAL A 645 12.30 -16.63 -8.83
N GLN A 646 11.40 -17.14 -7.99
CA GLN A 646 10.04 -16.63 -7.80
C GLN A 646 9.75 -16.40 -6.33
N THR A 647 9.02 -15.34 -6.00
CA THR A 647 8.66 -15.04 -4.60
C THR A 647 7.78 -16.12 -3.98
N GLY A 648 7.90 -16.31 -2.66
CA GLY A 648 7.15 -17.27 -1.88
C GLY A 648 7.55 -18.74 -2.11
N LYS A 649 6.82 -19.64 -1.45
CA LYS A 649 6.92 -21.09 -1.64
C LYS A 649 6.08 -21.50 -2.85
N GLN A 650 6.72 -22.06 -3.88
CA GLN A 650 6.04 -22.49 -5.10
C GLN A 650 5.83 -24.00 -5.09
N LYS A 651 4.60 -24.46 -5.36
CA LYS A 651 4.26 -25.89 -5.44
C LYS A 651 5.00 -26.54 -6.62
N MET A 652 5.77 -27.60 -6.35
CA MET A 652 6.51 -28.34 -7.35
C MET A 652 5.95 -29.75 -7.51
N VAL A 653 5.75 -30.21 -8.74
CA VAL A 653 5.29 -31.59 -8.99
C VAL A 653 6.38 -32.56 -8.59
N LYS A 654 6.06 -33.49 -7.69
CA LYS A 654 6.97 -34.54 -7.20
C LYS A 654 6.71 -35.87 -7.88
N LEU A 655 5.43 -36.22 -8.07
CA LEU A 655 5.03 -37.51 -8.58
C LEU A 655 3.83 -37.38 -9.53
N VAL A 656 3.87 -38.08 -10.66
CA VAL A 656 2.78 -38.16 -11.63
C VAL A 656 2.41 -39.62 -11.91
N GLN A 657 1.15 -39.87 -12.27
CA GLN A 657 0.67 -41.15 -12.77
C GLN A 657 0.34 -41.04 -14.26
N VAL A 658 0.78 -42.00 -15.06
CA VAL A 658 0.54 -42.06 -16.50
C VAL A 658 -0.91 -42.51 -16.77
N LYS A 659 -1.65 -41.77 -17.60
CA LYS A 659 -3.07 -42.05 -17.93
C LYS A 659 -3.26 -42.94 -19.16
N GLN A 660 -2.25 -42.99 -20.05
CA GLN A 660 -2.21 -43.81 -21.25
C GLN A 660 -0.76 -44.06 -21.64
N ASN A 661 -0.48 -45.09 -22.46
CA ASN A 661 0.89 -45.40 -22.85
C ASN A 661 1.59 -44.18 -23.45
N ILE A 662 2.74 -43.79 -22.89
CA ILE A 662 3.53 -42.63 -23.34
C ILE A 662 4.94 -43.02 -23.71
N LYS A 663 5.53 -42.26 -24.63
CA LYS A 663 6.89 -42.43 -25.14
C LYS A 663 7.88 -41.64 -24.27
N LEU A 664 9.07 -42.21 -24.04
CA LEU A 664 10.20 -41.52 -23.40
C LEU A 664 11.13 -40.88 -24.44
N TYR A 665 11.64 -39.68 -24.16
CA TYR A 665 12.46 -38.87 -25.07
C TYR A 665 13.75 -38.38 -24.41
N ARG A 666 14.81 -38.16 -25.19
CA ARG A 666 16.09 -37.65 -24.65
C ARG A 666 16.17 -36.12 -24.60
N ASP A 667 15.31 -35.43 -25.33
CA ASP A 667 15.28 -33.97 -25.40
C ASP A 667 13.93 -33.38 -24.96
N VAL A 668 13.96 -32.12 -24.55
CA VAL A 668 12.78 -31.38 -24.05
C VAL A 668 11.76 -31.05 -25.15
N ASN A 669 12.12 -31.10 -26.43
CA ASN A 669 11.16 -30.92 -27.52
C ASN A 669 10.38 -32.20 -27.84
N LEU A 670 10.75 -33.32 -27.23
CA LEU A 670 10.23 -34.65 -27.53
C LEU A 670 10.43 -35.03 -29.01
N SER A 671 11.51 -34.56 -29.64
CA SER A 671 11.80 -34.86 -31.05
C SER A 671 12.66 -36.11 -31.23
N LYS A 672 13.38 -36.53 -30.19
CA LYS A 672 14.30 -37.66 -30.22
C LYS A 672 13.92 -38.67 -29.13
N ARG A 673 13.50 -39.86 -29.54
CA ARG A 673 13.17 -40.97 -28.63
C ARG A 673 14.38 -41.35 -27.77
N ALA A 674 14.13 -41.85 -26.56
CA ALA A 674 15.17 -42.48 -25.74
C ALA A 674 15.84 -43.64 -26.51
N LYS A 675 17.11 -43.94 -26.22
CA LYS A 675 17.91 -44.94 -26.98
C LYS A 675 17.22 -46.31 -27.06
N ASN A 676 16.65 -46.76 -25.94
CA ASN A 676 15.88 -48.01 -25.83
C ASN A 676 14.42 -47.91 -26.36
N LYS A 677 14.03 -46.77 -26.96
CA LYS A 677 12.67 -46.47 -27.44
C LYS A 677 11.57 -46.80 -26.42
N GLN A 678 11.88 -46.68 -25.13
CA GLN A 678 10.99 -47.10 -24.05
C GLN A 678 9.58 -46.49 -24.17
N VAL A 679 8.58 -47.34 -23.88
CA VAL A 679 7.18 -46.98 -23.70
C VAL A 679 6.85 -47.16 -22.23
N ILE A 680 6.29 -46.13 -21.61
CA ILE A 680 5.81 -46.17 -20.24
C ILE A 680 4.34 -46.51 -20.27
N LYS A 681 3.97 -47.60 -19.59
CA LYS A 681 2.61 -48.12 -19.58
C LYS A 681 1.65 -47.21 -18.80
N LYS A 682 0.36 -47.25 -19.15
CA LYS A 682 -0.73 -46.67 -18.35
C LYS A 682 -0.64 -47.16 -16.90
N GLY A 683 -0.93 -46.28 -15.95
CA GLY A 683 -0.93 -46.56 -14.52
C GLY A 683 0.42 -46.38 -13.83
N THR A 684 1.54 -46.35 -14.58
CA THR A 684 2.88 -46.18 -13.99
C THR A 684 3.01 -44.85 -13.24
N LYS A 685 3.52 -44.90 -12.01
CA LYS A 685 3.87 -43.73 -11.20
C LYS A 685 5.33 -43.33 -11.45
N LEU A 686 5.58 -42.05 -11.72
CA LEU A 686 6.89 -41.52 -12.08
C LEU A 686 7.27 -40.35 -11.20
N SER A 687 8.46 -40.44 -10.60
CA SER A 687 9.07 -39.33 -9.85
C SER A 687 9.63 -38.28 -10.80
N ILE A 688 9.25 -37.03 -10.58
CA ILE A 688 9.67 -35.88 -11.37
C ILE A 688 10.96 -35.31 -10.79
N LYS A 689 12.04 -35.33 -11.58
CA LYS A 689 13.34 -34.74 -11.21
C LYS A 689 13.30 -33.21 -11.31
N LYS A 690 12.75 -32.71 -12.41
CA LYS A 690 12.51 -31.29 -12.71
C LYS A 690 11.45 -31.17 -13.81
N TYR A 691 10.95 -29.96 -14.02
CA TYR A 691 10.22 -29.64 -15.25
C TYR A 691 10.94 -28.56 -16.04
N ASP A 692 10.72 -28.59 -17.34
CA ASP A 692 11.27 -27.64 -18.31
C ASP A 692 10.20 -27.36 -19.38
N TYR A 693 10.52 -26.54 -20.37
CA TYR A 693 9.59 -26.18 -21.45
C TYR A 693 10.25 -26.38 -22.81
N SER A 694 9.49 -26.89 -23.78
CA SER A 694 9.95 -27.00 -25.15
C SER A 694 10.14 -25.61 -25.80
N GLN A 695 10.79 -25.55 -26.97
CA GLN A 695 10.94 -24.34 -27.78
C GLN A 695 11.67 -23.18 -27.08
N THR A 696 12.57 -23.48 -26.13
CA THR A 696 13.32 -22.50 -25.34
C THR A 696 13.95 -21.39 -26.19
N ASN A 697 14.61 -21.75 -27.30
CA ASN A 697 15.36 -20.82 -28.14
C ASN A 697 14.57 -20.27 -29.35
N VAL A 698 13.28 -20.60 -29.46
CA VAL A 698 12.42 -20.15 -30.58
C VAL A 698 11.47 -19.08 -30.07
N MET A 699 11.73 -17.80 -30.36
CA MET A 699 10.98 -16.68 -29.76
C MET A 699 9.53 -16.57 -30.21
N THR A 700 9.19 -17.08 -31.39
CA THR A 700 7.84 -17.09 -31.94
C THR A 700 6.92 -18.18 -31.39
N LYS A 701 7.43 -19.07 -30.52
CA LYS A 701 6.66 -20.19 -29.94
C LYS A 701 6.70 -20.13 -28.42
N SER A 702 5.54 -20.28 -27.77
CA SER A 702 5.42 -20.24 -26.29
C SER A 702 6.24 -21.33 -25.59
N GLY A 703 6.10 -22.58 -26.04
CA GLY A 703 6.71 -23.74 -25.39
C GLY A 703 5.75 -24.46 -24.43
N THR A 704 5.88 -25.78 -24.36
CA THR A 704 4.99 -26.65 -23.57
C THR A 704 5.77 -27.28 -22.44
N LYS A 705 5.16 -27.34 -21.24
CA LYS A 705 5.78 -27.97 -20.06
C LYS A 705 6.09 -29.45 -20.34
N ARG A 706 7.27 -29.90 -19.87
CA ARG A 706 7.77 -31.28 -19.92
C ARG A 706 8.32 -31.68 -18.57
N TYR A 707 8.17 -32.94 -18.23
CA TYR A 707 8.77 -33.50 -17.02
C TYR A 707 10.02 -34.28 -17.37
N LEU A 708 11.10 -34.06 -16.64
CA LEU A 708 12.26 -34.93 -16.64
C LEU A 708 12.05 -36.02 -15.57
N VAL A 709 12.06 -37.27 -16.01
CA VAL A 709 11.96 -38.46 -15.17
C VAL A 709 13.26 -39.29 -15.27
N LYS A 710 13.33 -40.45 -14.62
CA LYS A 710 14.44 -41.39 -14.84
C LYS A 710 14.45 -41.82 -16.32
N GLY A 711 15.60 -41.68 -16.98
CA GLY A 711 15.79 -42.09 -18.38
C GLY A 711 15.47 -41.03 -19.45
N GLY A 712 14.76 -39.94 -19.14
CA GLY A 712 14.45 -38.91 -20.13
C GLY A 712 13.25 -38.02 -19.82
N TYR A 713 12.80 -37.29 -20.84
CA TYR A 713 11.64 -36.40 -20.82
C TYR A 713 10.36 -37.10 -21.25
N ILE A 714 9.25 -36.68 -20.64
CA ILE A 714 7.88 -37.05 -20.99
C ILE A 714 7.01 -35.80 -21.13
N THR A 715 5.84 -35.96 -21.73
CA THR A 715 4.82 -34.89 -21.77
C THR A 715 4.29 -34.59 -20.36
N ALA A 716 4.04 -33.31 -20.07
CA ALA A 716 3.34 -32.87 -18.86
C ALA A 716 1.83 -32.58 -19.11
N ASN A 717 1.31 -32.91 -20.29
CA ASN A 717 -0.08 -32.67 -20.65
C ASN A 717 -1.02 -33.56 -19.82
N SER A 718 -2.05 -32.95 -19.22
CA SER A 718 -3.01 -33.60 -18.30
C SER A 718 -3.84 -34.73 -18.93
N LYS A 719 -3.95 -34.76 -20.27
CA LYS A 719 -4.55 -35.88 -21.01
C LYS A 719 -3.73 -37.17 -20.85
N TYR A 720 -2.41 -37.05 -20.69
CA TYR A 720 -1.47 -38.17 -20.67
C TYR A 720 -0.92 -38.50 -19.28
N VAL A 721 -0.86 -37.51 -18.38
CA VAL A 721 -0.33 -37.69 -17.02
C VAL A 721 -1.18 -36.94 -16.00
N LYS A 722 -1.40 -37.52 -14.81
CA LYS A 722 -2.08 -36.91 -13.66
C LYS A 722 -1.06 -36.61 -12.56
N THR A 723 -1.01 -35.39 -12.05
CA THR A 723 -0.23 -35.10 -10.85
C THR A 723 -0.86 -35.80 -9.66
N ILE A 724 -0.06 -36.56 -8.90
CA ILE A 724 -0.52 -37.28 -7.71
C ILE A 724 0.16 -36.79 -6.43
N GLN A 725 1.28 -36.07 -6.54
CA GLN A 725 1.93 -35.45 -5.38
C GLN A 725 2.67 -34.16 -5.79
N THR A 726 2.51 -33.11 -4.99
CA THR A 726 3.32 -31.88 -5.04
C THR A 726 4.16 -31.73 -3.78
N LYS A 727 5.24 -30.96 -3.84
CA LYS A 727 6.12 -30.60 -2.72
C LYS A 727 6.35 -29.10 -2.66
#